data_AF-A0A836KK64-F1
#
_entry.id   AF-A0A836KK64-F1
#
_cell.length_a   1.000
_cell.length_b   1.000
_cell.length_c   1.000
_cell.angle_alpha   90.00
_cell.angle_beta   90.00
_cell.angle_gamma   90.00
#
_symmetry.space_group_name_H-M   'P 1'
#
loop_
_entity.id
_entity.type
_entity.pdbx_description
1 polymer ?
#
loop_
_entity_poly.entity_id
_entity_poly.type
_entity_poly.pdbx_seq_one_letter_code
_entity_poly.pdbx_strand_id
1 'polypeptide(L)'
;MSLIPFEGSVVSYEFLGAQREWLWGIGTVTCSDERVCVIKQWVGALVDKTSTAKLESEAALSKAEAKAQQVRLLAIRERIDSQNSETSKEEKERTSQELSECLALIGKHRKHSRSLLADIEKLKASSTVQVNVQQFTPASSSVAILRSSILQVISPPEIPSIFLSSEEVDAIEKAATHSRSQLNDELDRLRSTVEAADTESTDLHLKICALEEQLKLLGSTSRPARLLEDGSSDSVLSKKHERLESWESWQMWDNSAALVVSDHAITFPWNDGDTLLHHKPEETKSILTAEAAFACCVPIQCVTNPKLAACGKHLSAAFSVSHPAYVTPKEIDERLAKCGFPSIHRLHEEPMGAKTGLDRAIEELEHAFGIPEGKHEGFHFDEFMESLPDTTFSNDKDAYESEIGDLLMLLDNLNNENRSLQYTLEKSAAELKKQVTAAQKDRDERCIEVARLRDVVGKLKDLAEQQEKELEGTRLHSQLVRQARFCHNLDLPADEAENSVYAVTIDEYKRQKEATDAVQAAFEQEKSKAREIYRRLQEQEHQCAQQAEQLRNLENAMTAENHQAAKNCGALESELVDILLQLKASDATVTALQQLNKQQQAELTSFRAKRNAALTEREAAESLTTHDPHTSTDSAPYRPVPPATIDAEPIYSITMTEYLHVIQNAAASLKQQHAERLALETLTQDLAVQKKKTRKRID
;
A
#
# COMPACT_ATOMS: atom_id res chain seq x y z
N MET A 1 -9.15 17.88 13.00
CA MET A 1 -9.33 18.42 14.37
C MET A 1 -9.71 19.88 14.27
N SER A 2 -10.51 20.40 15.21
CA SER A 2 -10.90 21.81 15.24
C SER A 2 -9.72 22.72 15.56
N LEU A 3 -9.65 23.87 14.88
CA LEU A 3 -8.66 24.92 15.13
C LEU A 3 -9.02 25.69 16.41
N ILE A 4 -8.79 25.06 17.56
CA ILE A 4 -8.78 25.77 18.85
C ILE A 4 -7.54 26.69 18.85
N PRO A 5 -7.69 28.01 19.00
CA PRO A 5 -6.54 28.89 19.19
C PRO A 5 -5.97 28.62 20.59
N PHE A 6 -4.77 28.05 20.65
CA PHE A 6 -4.08 27.83 21.92
C PHE A 6 -3.57 29.13 22.56
N GLU A 7 -3.53 30.23 21.80
CA GLU A 7 -3.00 31.53 22.24
C GLU A 7 -3.66 32.02 23.55
N GLY A 8 -2.81 32.48 24.48
CA GLY A 8 -3.18 32.80 25.86
C GLY A 8 -3.26 31.59 26.80
N SER A 9 -3.55 30.38 26.31
CA SER A 9 -3.76 29.21 27.17
C SER A 9 -2.47 28.75 27.87
N VAL A 10 -2.59 28.25 29.10
CA VAL A 10 -1.51 27.57 29.81
C VAL A 10 -1.48 26.10 29.42
N VAL A 11 -0.34 25.59 28.95
CA VAL A 11 -0.16 24.21 28.49
C VAL A 11 1.05 23.55 29.12
N SER A 12 1.01 22.22 29.26
CA SER A 12 2.20 21.38 29.40
C SER A 12 2.74 20.97 28.03
N TYR A 13 4.07 20.91 27.90
CA TYR A 13 4.74 20.59 26.64
C TYR A 13 6.07 19.85 26.88
N GLU A 14 6.51 19.07 25.89
CA GLU A 14 7.87 18.51 25.84
C GLU A 14 8.82 19.41 25.05
N PHE A 15 10.09 19.44 25.48
CA PHE A 15 11.17 20.14 24.79
C PHE A 15 12.51 19.41 25.02
N LEU A 16 13.46 19.62 24.11
CA LEU A 16 14.81 19.08 24.24
C LEU A 16 15.66 20.04 25.09
N GLY A 17 16.15 19.57 26.24
CA GLY A 17 17.01 20.34 27.12
C GLY A 17 18.44 20.52 26.56
N ALA A 18 19.20 21.46 27.14
CA ALA A 18 20.57 21.77 26.69
C ALA A 18 21.55 20.58 26.74
N GLN A 19 21.25 19.55 27.56
CA GLN A 19 22.03 18.30 27.64
C GLN A 19 21.57 17.23 26.63
N ARG A 20 20.64 17.56 25.72
CA ARG A 20 19.94 16.65 24.79
C ARG A 20 19.04 15.60 25.44
N GLU A 21 18.62 15.84 26.68
CA GLU A 21 17.60 15.05 27.36
C GLU A 21 16.21 15.63 27.07
N TRP A 22 15.21 14.76 26.92
CA TRP A 22 13.80 15.19 26.78
C TRP A 22 13.23 15.56 28.14
N LEU A 23 12.81 16.81 28.27
CA LEU A 23 12.19 17.37 29.45
C LEU A 23 10.76 17.83 29.13
N TRP A 24 9.89 17.91 30.13
CA TRP A 24 8.60 18.57 30.01
C TRP A 24 8.58 19.84 30.86
N GLY A 25 7.70 20.78 30.50
CA GLY A 25 7.53 22.03 31.22
C GLY A 25 6.12 22.58 31.07
N ILE A 26 5.88 23.73 31.73
CA ILE A 26 4.63 24.50 31.63
C ILE A 26 4.93 25.86 31.01
N GLY A 27 3.98 26.40 30.25
CA GLY A 27 4.06 27.77 29.76
C GLY A 27 2.76 28.28 29.17
N THR A 28 2.71 29.59 28.90
CA THR A 28 1.61 30.22 28.17
C THR A 28 1.95 30.30 26.69
N VAL A 29 1.05 29.83 25.83
CA VAL A 29 1.22 29.96 24.37
C VAL A 29 1.01 31.42 23.98
N THR A 30 2.05 32.08 23.47
CA THR A 30 2.01 33.49 23.07
C THR A 30 1.68 33.68 21.60
N CYS A 31 1.99 32.70 20.76
CA CYS A 31 1.56 32.63 19.37
C CYS A 31 1.47 31.16 18.92
N SER A 32 0.51 30.81 18.07
CA SER A 32 0.35 29.45 17.52
C SER A 32 0.09 29.45 16.02
N ASP A 33 1.05 28.93 15.26
CA ASP A 33 0.91 28.58 13.85
C ASP A 33 0.28 27.17 13.69
N GLU A 34 0.11 26.69 12.45
CA GLU A 34 -0.30 25.31 12.17
C GLU A 34 0.71 24.28 12.69
N ARG A 35 2.02 24.57 12.59
CA ARG A 35 3.09 23.61 12.88
C ARG A 35 3.90 23.93 14.14
N VAL A 36 4.00 25.20 14.51
CA VAL A 36 4.89 25.70 15.58
C VAL A 36 4.11 26.55 16.59
N CYS A 37 4.42 26.38 17.87
CA CYS A 37 3.88 27.20 18.95
C CYS A 37 5.02 27.90 19.69
N VAL A 38 4.89 29.20 19.91
CA VAL A 38 5.82 29.97 20.75
C VAL A 38 5.25 30.03 22.15
N ILE A 39 5.97 29.45 23.11
CA ILE A 39 5.55 29.33 24.50
C ILE A 39 6.45 30.18 25.38
N LYS A 40 5.84 31.07 26.17
CA LYS A 40 6.50 31.76 27.28
C LYS A 40 6.59 30.80 28.45
N GLN A 41 7.80 30.40 28.82
CA GLN A 41 8.05 29.34 29.79
C GLN A 41 7.66 29.80 31.20
N TRP A 42 7.31 28.85 32.07
CA TRP A 42 7.12 29.07 33.49
C TRP A 42 8.20 28.30 34.27
N VAL A 43 8.83 28.94 35.25
CA VAL A 43 9.82 28.30 36.12
C VAL A 43 9.08 27.52 37.21
N GLY A 44 9.35 26.21 37.25
CA GLY A 44 8.91 25.31 38.32
C GLY A 44 9.83 25.39 39.53
N ALA A 45 9.24 25.41 40.72
CA ALA A 45 9.92 25.33 42.01
C ALA A 45 9.32 24.20 42.85
N LEU A 46 10.17 23.46 43.56
CA LEU A 46 9.76 22.43 44.52
C LEU A 46 9.09 23.06 45.74
N VAL A 47 8.06 22.40 46.25
CA VAL A 47 7.12 23.00 47.21
C VAL A 47 7.37 22.49 48.64
N ASP A 48 8.12 23.30 49.40
CA ASP A 48 8.50 23.01 50.79
C ASP A 48 7.35 23.11 51.80
N LYS A 49 7.58 22.58 53.02
CA LYS A 49 6.66 22.66 54.18
C LYS A 49 6.13 24.08 54.47
N THR A 50 6.93 25.11 54.21
CA THR A 50 6.57 26.54 54.34
C THR A 50 5.44 26.97 53.40
N SER A 51 5.21 26.21 52.33
CA SER A 51 4.20 26.45 51.30
C SER A 51 2.83 25.83 51.62
N THR A 52 2.73 25.02 52.68
CA THR A 52 1.52 24.25 53.01
C THR A 52 0.26 25.11 53.11
N ALA A 53 0.34 26.31 53.69
CA ALA A 53 -0.78 27.25 53.75
C ALA A 53 -1.24 27.77 52.36
N LYS A 54 -0.34 27.84 51.37
CA LYS A 54 -0.72 28.17 49.98
C LYS A 54 -1.42 26.98 49.32
N LEU A 55 -0.91 25.76 49.51
CA LEU A 55 -1.56 24.54 49.02
C LEU A 55 -2.95 24.33 49.63
N GLU A 56 -3.13 24.66 50.92
CA GLU A 56 -4.45 24.63 51.58
C GLU A 56 -5.42 25.66 50.97
N SER A 57 -4.93 26.86 50.63
CA SER A 57 -5.72 27.86 49.90
C SER A 57 -6.09 27.36 48.50
N GLU A 58 -5.16 26.75 47.76
CA GLU A 58 -5.40 26.23 46.41
C GLU A 58 -6.40 25.06 46.42
N ALA A 59 -6.21 24.11 47.35
CA ALA A 59 -7.14 23.00 47.55
C ALA A 59 -8.54 23.48 47.96
N ALA A 60 -8.66 24.62 48.66
CA ALA A 60 -9.93 25.27 48.98
C ALA A 60 -10.55 26.03 47.80
N LEU A 61 -9.75 26.72 46.98
CA LEU A 61 -10.17 27.38 45.74
C LEU A 61 -10.72 26.34 44.76
N SER A 62 -9.97 25.29 44.46
CA SER A 62 -10.41 24.18 43.60
C SER A 62 -11.69 23.51 44.13
N LYS A 63 -11.85 23.41 45.45
CA LYS A 63 -13.08 22.93 46.09
C LYS A 63 -14.27 23.91 45.99
N ALA A 64 -14.01 25.20 45.80
CA ALA A 64 -15.02 26.21 45.51
C ALA A 64 -15.41 26.20 44.01
N GLU A 65 -14.44 26.07 43.10
CA GLU A 65 -14.68 25.87 41.66
C GLU A 65 -15.51 24.63 41.39
N ALA A 66 -15.18 23.50 42.03
CA ALA A 66 -15.97 22.27 41.98
C ALA A 66 -17.43 22.47 42.42
N LYS A 67 -17.70 23.40 43.35
CA LYS A 67 -19.07 23.78 43.75
C LYS A 67 -19.71 24.71 42.73
N ALA A 68 -18.98 25.67 42.17
CA ALA A 68 -19.49 26.59 41.15
C ALA A 68 -19.92 25.82 39.88
N GLN A 69 -19.11 24.88 39.40
CA GLN A 69 -19.48 24.00 38.30
C GLN A 69 -20.65 23.06 38.67
N GLN A 70 -20.75 22.63 39.94
CA GLN A 70 -21.92 21.86 40.41
C GLN A 70 -23.21 22.71 40.43
N VAL A 71 -23.14 24.02 40.72
CA VAL A 71 -24.28 24.95 40.57
C VAL A 71 -24.62 25.16 39.09
N ARG A 72 -23.62 25.32 38.22
CA ARG A 72 -23.83 25.39 36.75
C ARG A 72 -24.50 24.12 36.21
N LEU A 73 -24.13 22.94 36.70
CA LEU A 73 -24.75 21.67 36.34
C LEU A 73 -26.23 21.60 36.75
N LEU A 74 -26.61 22.16 37.90
CA LEU A 74 -28.02 22.27 38.29
C LEU A 74 -28.79 23.18 37.33
N ALA A 75 -28.25 24.34 36.97
CA ALA A 75 -28.88 25.25 36.00
C ALA A 75 -28.96 24.67 34.57
N ILE A 76 -28.00 23.85 34.15
CA ILE A 76 -28.08 23.10 32.88
C ILE A 76 -29.18 22.03 32.97
N ARG A 77 -29.30 21.34 34.11
CA ARG A 77 -30.35 20.35 34.33
C ARG A 77 -31.75 21.00 34.34
N GLU A 78 -31.92 22.12 35.03
CA GLU A 78 -33.17 22.90 35.00
C GLU A 78 -33.53 23.36 33.57
N ARG A 79 -32.53 23.67 32.72
CA ARG A 79 -32.73 23.96 31.29
C ARG A 79 -33.22 22.72 30.52
N ILE A 80 -32.63 21.55 30.75
CA ILE A 80 -33.04 20.27 30.13
C ILE A 80 -34.44 19.85 30.60
N ASP A 81 -34.73 19.94 31.90
CA ASP A 81 -36.04 19.65 32.49
C ASP A 81 -37.13 20.66 32.01
N SER A 82 -36.73 21.76 31.34
CA SER A 82 -37.60 22.75 30.69
C SER A 82 -37.69 22.62 29.16
N GLN A 83 -37.04 21.62 28.53
CA GLN A 83 -37.06 21.44 27.07
C GLN A 83 -38.35 20.74 26.59
N ASN A 84 -39.22 21.49 25.92
CA ASN A 84 -40.40 20.96 25.24
C ASN A 84 -40.05 20.13 23.99
N SER A 85 -41.01 19.37 23.47
CA SER A 85 -40.88 18.56 22.23
C SER A 85 -40.36 19.37 21.02
N GLU A 86 -40.73 20.64 20.92
CA GLU A 86 -40.37 21.57 19.83
C GLU A 86 -38.91 22.06 19.87
N THR A 87 -38.16 21.82 20.94
CA THR A 87 -36.75 22.26 21.06
C THR A 87 -35.84 21.52 20.07
N SER A 88 -34.92 22.22 19.41
CA SER A 88 -34.20 21.69 18.26
C SER A 88 -33.19 20.59 18.65
N LYS A 89 -32.87 19.71 17.69
CA LYS A 89 -31.86 18.65 17.87
C LYS A 89 -30.49 19.22 18.23
N GLU A 90 -30.10 20.32 17.58
CA GLU A 90 -28.86 21.05 17.83
C GLU A 90 -28.79 21.66 19.24
N GLU A 91 -29.91 22.20 19.75
CA GLU A 91 -29.98 22.78 21.08
C GLU A 91 -29.90 21.70 22.17
N LYS A 92 -30.60 20.57 21.97
CA LYS A 92 -30.48 19.37 22.81
C LYS A 92 -29.04 18.86 22.84
N GLU A 93 -28.41 18.72 21.68
CA GLU A 93 -27.02 18.27 21.57
C GLU A 93 -26.05 19.24 22.27
N ARG A 94 -26.21 20.56 22.06
CA ARG A 94 -25.43 21.59 22.77
C ARG A 94 -25.60 21.50 24.29
N THR A 95 -26.82 21.30 24.80
CA THR A 95 -27.02 21.11 26.25
C THR A 95 -26.43 19.81 26.79
N SER A 96 -26.35 18.76 25.97
CA SER A 96 -25.65 17.51 26.31
C SER A 96 -24.13 17.71 26.37
N GLN A 97 -23.57 18.43 25.39
CA GLN A 97 -22.16 18.84 25.38
C GLN A 97 -21.82 19.70 26.61
N GLU A 98 -22.57 20.78 26.89
CA GLU A 98 -22.42 21.62 28.10
C GLU A 98 -22.46 20.80 29.40
N LEU A 99 -23.36 19.80 29.49
CA LEU A 99 -23.49 18.91 30.64
C LEU A 99 -22.26 18.00 30.80
N SER A 100 -21.75 17.44 29.70
CA SER A 100 -20.56 16.59 29.69
C SER A 100 -19.30 17.36 30.12
N GLU A 101 -19.12 18.59 29.63
CA GLU A 101 -18.04 19.49 30.00
C GLU A 101 -18.09 19.83 31.50
N CYS A 102 -19.28 20.19 32.00
CA CYS A 102 -19.45 20.50 33.42
C CYS A 102 -19.15 19.29 34.32
N LEU A 103 -19.57 18.08 33.92
CA LEU A 103 -19.21 16.84 34.65
C LEU A 103 -17.69 16.59 34.64
N ALA A 104 -17.03 16.77 33.50
CA ALA A 104 -15.58 16.61 33.38
C ALA A 104 -14.81 17.62 34.25
N LEU A 105 -15.23 18.89 34.26
CA LEU A 105 -14.65 19.93 35.11
C LEU A 105 -14.87 19.63 36.60
N ILE A 106 -16.09 19.25 37.02
CA ILE A 106 -16.37 18.82 38.40
C ILE A 106 -15.46 17.65 38.79
N GLY A 107 -15.22 16.70 37.87
CA GLY A 107 -14.25 15.63 38.04
C GLY A 107 -12.83 16.14 38.28
N LYS A 108 -12.32 17.02 37.40
CA LYS A 108 -10.99 17.64 37.48
C LYS A 108 -10.77 18.36 38.81
N HIS A 109 -11.59 19.36 39.14
CA HIS A 109 -11.40 20.15 40.37
C HIS A 109 -11.55 19.28 41.65
N ARG A 110 -12.47 18.29 41.67
CA ARG A 110 -12.57 17.33 42.80
C ARG A 110 -11.41 16.33 42.86
N LYS A 111 -10.74 16.04 41.74
CA LYS A 111 -9.52 15.22 41.74
C LYS A 111 -8.34 16.03 42.30
N HIS A 112 -8.06 17.18 41.69
CA HIS A 112 -7.02 18.12 42.09
C HIS A 112 -7.07 18.45 43.59
N SER A 113 -8.22 18.92 44.09
CA SER A 113 -8.42 19.25 45.51
C SER A 113 -8.15 18.08 46.47
N ARG A 114 -8.54 16.84 46.13
CA ARG A 114 -8.23 15.64 46.94
C ARG A 114 -6.75 15.27 46.88
N SER A 115 -6.14 15.40 45.71
CA SER A 115 -4.74 15.09 45.46
C SER A 115 -3.82 16.03 46.25
N LEU A 116 -4.08 17.34 46.19
CA LEU A 116 -3.39 18.34 47.03
C LEU A 116 -3.56 18.09 48.54
N LEU A 117 -4.76 17.74 49.01
CA LEU A 117 -4.99 17.44 50.43
C LEU A 117 -4.16 16.23 50.91
N ALA A 118 -4.10 15.16 50.13
CA ALA A 118 -3.26 14.01 50.43
C ALA A 118 -1.76 14.35 50.42
N ASP A 119 -1.32 15.26 49.54
CA ASP A 119 0.07 15.74 49.51
C ASP A 119 0.40 16.67 50.68
N ILE A 120 -0.53 17.51 51.13
CA ILE A 120 -0.41 18.30 52.36
C ILE A 120 -0.30 17.38 53.60
N GLU A 121 -1.05 16.29 53.65
CA GLU A 121 -0.95 15.29 54.72
C GLU A 121 0.45 14.62 54.73
N LYS A 122 0.99 14.22 53.58
CA LYS A 122 2.37 13.69 53.46
C LYS A 122 3.42 14.71 53.94
N LEU A 123 3.31 15.96 53.48
CA LEU A 123 4.20 17.07 53.85
C LEU A 123 4.14 17.40 55.35
N LYS A 124 3.02 17.14 56.03
CA LYS A 124 2.89 17.28 57.49
C LYS A 124 3.43 16.06 58.24
N ALA A 125 3.17 14.84 57.76
CA ALA A 125 3.43 13.61 58.48
C ALA A 125 4.91 13.19 58.54
N SER A 126 5.74 13.57 57.56
CA SER A 126 7.16 13.19 57.50
C SER A 126 8.10 14.38 57.37
N SER A 127 9.27 14.32 58.00
CA SER A 127 10.37 15.28 57.81
C SER A 127 11.20 15.05 56.54
N THR A 128 11.08 13.87 55.93
CA THR A 128 12.13 13.32 55.04
C THR A 128 11.60 12.75 53.72
N VAL A 129 10.30 12.86 53.46
CA VAL A 129 9.69 12.47 52.18
C VAL A 129 9.60 13.70 51.29
N GLN A 130 10.33 13.68 50.16
CA GLN A 130 10.07 14.61 49.05
C GLN A 130 8.71 14.26 48.44
N VAL A 131 7.88 15.29 48.20
CA VAL A 131 6.57 15.15 47.58
C VAL A 131 6.63 15.95 46.27
N ASN A 132 6.20 15.36 45.16
CA ASN A 132 6.43 15.90 43.80
C ASN A 132 5.42 17.02 43.42
N VAL A 133 5.03 17.85 44.40
CA VAL A 133 4.23 19.04 44.19
C VAL A 133 5.15 20.15 43.68
N GLN A 134 4.75 20.78 42.57
CA GLN A 134 5.54 21.80 41.89
C GLN A 134 4.71 23.08 41.73
N GLN A 135 5.29 24.23 42.12
CA GLN A 135 4.71 25.54 41.85
C GLN A 135 5.39 26.14 40.61
N PHE A 136 4.60 26.49 39.60
CA PHE A 136 5.07 27.16 38.41
C PHE A 136 4.71 28.64 38.42
N THR A 137 5.66 29.48 38.01
CA THR A 137 5.50 30.95 37.91
C THR A 137 5.96 31.45 36.54
N PRO A 138 5.28 32.46 35.93
CA PRO A 138 5.65 32.95 34.60
C PRO A 138 7.09 33.49 34.55
N ALA A 139 7.90 32.96 33.64
CA ALA A 139 9.28 33.38 33.43
C ALA A 139 9.38 34.44 32.31
N SER A 140 10.59 34.96 32.07
CA SER A 140 10.88 35.87 30.95
C SER A 140 11.39 35.17 29.68
N SER A 141 11.70 33.87 29.75
CA SER A 141 12.13 33.09 28.59
C SER A 141 10.95 32.62 27.74
N SER A 142 11.18 32.51 26.44
CA SER A 142 10.28 31.86 25.48
C SER A 142 11.02 30.74 24.73
N VAL A 143 10.26 29.78 24.22
CA VAL A 143 10.74 28.66 23.42
C VAL A 143 9.77 28.43 22.26
N ALA A 144 10.30 28.13 21.07
CA ALA A 144 9.51 27.64 19.94
C ALA A 144 9.54 26.11 19.96
N ILE A 145 8.37 25.48 19.92
CA ILE A 145 8.20 24.03 19.86
C ILE A 145 7.27 23.63 18.71
N LEU A 146 7.27 22.36 18.33
CA LEU A 146 6.25 21.83 17.43
C LEU A 146 4.90 21.79 18.15
N ARG A 147 3.82 22.06 17.42
CA ARG A 147 2.43 22.02 17.94
C ARG A 147 2.05 20.63 18.46
N SER A 148 2.66 19.58 17.91
CA SER A 148 2.54 18.19 18.35
C SER A 148 3.26 17.87 19.67
N SER A 149 4.12 18.76 20.17
CA SER A 149 4.81 18.59 21.46
C SER A 149 4.03 19.18 22.64
N ILE A 150 2.81 19.68 22.42
CA ILE A 150 1.88 20.09 23.48
C ILE A 150 1.17 18.84 24.01
N LEU A 151 1.33 18.56 25.30
CA LEU A 151 0.76 17.38 25.97
C LEU A 151 -0.69 17.62 26.41
N GLN A 152 -0.95 18.75 27.09
CA GLN A 152 -2.27 19.05 27.65
C GLN A 152 -2.48 20.56 27.89
N VAL A 153 -3.70 21.05 27.69
CA VAL A 153 -4.13 22.37 28.18
C VAL A 153 -4.48 22.29 29.67
N ILE A 154 -3.79 23.07 30.49
CA ILE A 154 -3.93 23.08 31.94
C ILE A 154 -5.02 24.06 32.37
N SER A 155 -4.92 25.33 31.96
CA SER A 155 -5.76 26.43 32.48
C SER A 155 -5.95 27.58 31.48
N PRO A 156 -7.02 28.39 31.65
CA PRO A 156 -7.22 29.66 30.92
C PRO A 156 -6.16 30.73 31.30
N PRO A 157 -6.09 31.86 30.57
CA PRO A 157 -4.88 32.70 30.52
C PRO A 157 -4.45 33.44 31.80
N GLU A 158 -5.36 33.72 32.73
CA GLU A 158 -5.19 34.78 33.74
C GLU A 158 -4.84 34.26 35.14
N ILE A 159 -3.81 33.41 35.27
CA ILE A 159 -3.36 32.86 36.57
C ILE A 159 -1.92 33.30 36.88
N PRO A 160 -1.62 33.92 38.04
CA PRO A 160 -0.29 34.43 38.37
C PRO A 160 0.72 33.36 38.81
N SER A 161 0.25 32.21 39.30
CA SER A 161 1.06 31.01 39.57
C SER A 161 0.17 29.78 39.66
N ILE A 162 0.63 28.63 39.19
CA ILE A 162 -0.12 27.36 39.23
C ILE A 162 0.62 26.38 40.13
N PHE A 163 -0.13 25.62 40.92
CA PHE A 163 0.37 24.43 41.63
C PHE A 163 -0.14 23.18 40.89
N LEU A 164 0.73 22.20 40.67
CA LEU A 164 0.31 20.84 40.27
C LEU A 164 0.44 19.89 41.46
N SER A 165 -0.52 18.99 41.64
CA SER A 165 -0.37 17.90 42.60
C SER A 165 0.61 16.84 42.10
N SER A 166 1.13 16.00 42.99
CA SER A 166 2.03 14.91 42.57
C SER A 166 1.37 13.98 41.54
N GLU A 167 0.07 13.74 41.66
CA GLU A 167 -0.68 12.88 40.73
C GLU A 167 -0.86 13.50 39.34
N GLU A 168 -0.84 14.83 39.24
CA GLU A 168 -0.90 15.56 37.95
C GLU A 168 0.48 15.62 37.30
N VAL A 169 1.53 15.83 38.10
CA VAL A 169 2.93 15.72 37.65
C VAL A 169 3.21 14.31 37.12
N ASP A 170 2.89 13.28 37.90
CA ASP A 170 2.99 11.87 37.51
C ASP A 170 2.18 11.54 36.25
N ALA A 171 1.05 12.23 36.00
CA ALA A 171 0.22 12.01 34.82
C ALA A 171 0.80 12.68 33.56
N ILE A 172 1.35 13.90 33.69
CA ILE A 172 2.04 14.60 32.61
C ILE A 172 3.33 13.85 32.23
N GLU A 173 4.09 13.35 33.21
CA GLU A 173 5.28 12.53 32.95
C GLU A 173 4.93 11.22 32.23
N LYS A 174 3.81 10.56 32.60
CA LYS A 174 3.32 9.37 31.88
C LYS A 174 2.88 9.70 30.46
N ALA A 175 2.14 10.81 30.24
CA ALA A 175 1.77 11.27 28.91
C ALA A 175 3.00 11.56 28.03
N ALA A 176 4.01 12.21 28.61
CA ALA A 176 5.32 12.48 28.00
C ALA A 176 6.03 11.17 27.59
N THR A 177 6.12 10.18 28.48
CA THR A 177 6.73 8.88 28.13
C THR A 177 5.94 8.11 27.07
N HIS A 178 4.61 8.21 27.07
CA HIS A 178 3.75 7.52 26.11
C HIS A 178 3.79 8.15 24.71
N SER A 179 3.79 9.49 24.62
CA SER A 179 3.95 10.18 23.34
C SER A 179 5.31 9.87 22.72
N ARG A 180 6.39 9.86 23.53
CA ARG A 180 7.72 9.42 23.09
C ARG A 180 7.76 7.95 22.66
N SER A 181 7.12 7.02 23.38
CA SER A 181 7.10 5.62 22.95
C SER A 181 6.36 5.46 21.62
N GLN A 182 5.16 6.03 21.49
CA GLN A 182 4.37 6.00 20.26
C GLN A 182 5.12 6.57 19.05
N LEU A 183 5.84 7.68 19.23
CA LEU A 183 6.63 8.29 18.16
C LEU A 183 7.86 7.42 17.79
N ASN A 184 8.44 6.70 18.75
CA ASN A 184 9.53 5.75 18.48
C ASN A 184 9.01 4.49 17.77
N ASP A 185 7.87 3.94 18.19
CA ASP A 185 7.20 2.80 17.56
C ASP A 185 6.85 3.10 16.09
N GLU A 186 6.39 4.32 15.79
CA GLU A 186 6.13 4.79 14.42
C GLU A 186 7.42 5.01 13.61
N LEU A 187 8.49 5.51 14.21
CA LEU A 187 9.80 5.63 13.56
C LEU A 187 10.40 4.26 13.22
N ASP A 188 10.33 3.29 14.13
CA ASP A 188 10.81 1.93 13.91
C ASP A 188 9.93 1.20 12.87
N ARG A 189 8.61 1.46 12.86
CA ARG A 189 7.71 0.99 11.78
C ARG A 189 8.13 1.56 10.42
N LEU A 190 8.24 2.88 10.28
CA LEU A 190 8.66 3.53 9.03
C LEU A 190 10.05 3.04 8.59
N ARG A 191 10.98 2.88 9.52
CA ARG A 191 12.30 2.31 9.27
C ARG A 191 12.22 0.90 8.68
N SER A 192 11.45 0.00 9.29
CA SER A 192 11.28 -1.36 8.76
C SER A 192 10.66 -1.39 7.35
N THR A 193 9.74 -0.47 7.03
CA THR A 193 9.19 -0.36 5.66
C THR A 193 10.23 0.16 4.65
N VAL A 194 11.13 1.05 5.06
CA VAL A 194 12.24 1.53 4.21
C VAL A 194 13.30 0.43 4.02
N GLU A 195 13.67 -0.29 5.07
CA GLU A 195 14.61 -1.41 4.99
C GLU A 195 14.05 -2.56 4.13
N ALA A 196 12.73 -2.83 4.17
CA ALA A 196 12.08 -3.78 3.26
C ALA A 196 12.13 -3.31 1.79
N ALA A 197 11.75 -2.06 1.51
CA ALA A 197 11.78 -1.50 0.15
C ALA A 197 13.20 -1.44 -0.45
N ASP A 198 14.22 -1.21 0.38
CA ASP A 198 15.62 -1.29 -0.06
C ASP A 198 16.02 -2.72 -0.44
N THR A 199 15.60 -3.73 0.32
CA THR A 199 15.84 -5.14 -0.06
C THR A 199 15.15 -5.53 -1.37
N GLU A 200 13.90 -5.10 -1.57
CA GLU A 200 13.16 -5.33 -2.83
C GLU A 200 13.83 -4.62 -4.02
N SER A 201 14.27 -3.37 -3.84
CA SER A 201 15.07 -2.62 -4.81
C SER A 201 16.35 -3.35 -5.21
N THR A 202 17.07 -3.93 -4.25
CA THR A 202 18.29 -4.71 -4.55
C THR A 202 18.02 -6.02 -5.30
N ASP A 203 16.93 -6.73 -4.99
CA ASP A 203 16.53 -7.96 -5.71
C ASP A 203 16.09 -7.65 -7.14
N LEU A 204 15.32 -6.58 -7.35
CA LEU A 204 14.98 -6.09 -8.69
C LEU A 204 16.24 -5.70 -9.49
N HIS A 205 17.22 -5.05 -8.86
CA HIS A 205 18.48 -4.70 -9.51
C HIS A 205 19.29 -5.94 -9.93
N LEU A 206 19.34 -6.97 -9.07
CA LEU A 206 19.99 -8.26 -9.40
C LEU A 206 19.27 -8.99 -10.56
N LYS A 207 17.94 -8.97 -10.58
CA LYS A 207 17.13 -9.53 -11.69
C LYS A 207 17.40 -8.81 -13.01
N ILE A 208 17.50 -7.47 -13.00
CA ILE A 208 17.87 -6.67 -14.18
C ILE A 208 19.27 -7.07 -14.69
N CYS A 209 20.27 -7.17 -13.82
CA CYS A 209 21.62 -7.60 -14.21
C CYS A 209 21.62 -9.01 -14.83
N ALA A 210 20.88 -9.96 -14.27
CA ALA A 210 20.77 -11.31 -14.82
C ALA A 210 20.11 -11.35 -16.21
N LEU A 211 19.08 -10.53 -16.44
CA LEU A 211 18.43 -10.39 -17.75
C LEU A 211 19.35 -9.72 -18.77
N GLU A 212 20.12 -8.71 -18.37
CA GLU A 212 21.15 -8.12 -19.23
C GLU A 212 22.22 -9.15 -19.65
N GLU A 213 22.66 -10.02 -18.75
CA GLU A 213 23.61 -11.10 -19.07
C GLU A 213 23.01 -12.12 -20.05
N GLN A 214 21.74 -12.51 -19.87
CA GLN A 214 21.04 -13.38 -20.82
C GLN A 214 20.88 -12.75 -22.21
N LEU A 215 20.57 -11.44 -22.28
CA LEU A 215 20.51 -10.71 -23.55
C LEU A 215 21.88 -10.62 -24.23
N LYS A 216 22.97 -10.38 -23.48
CA LYS A 216 24.35 -10.40 -24.00
C LYS A 216 24.72 -11.79 -24.53
N LEU A 217 24.33 -12.86 -23.83
CA LEU A 217 24.53 -14.25 -24.28
C LEU A 217 23.76 -14.56 -25.58
N LEU A 218 22.48 -14.21 -25.66
CA LEU A 218 21.66 -14.37 -26.87
C LEU A 218 22.25 -13.61 -28.06
N GLY A 219 22.63 -12.34 -27.87
CA GLY A 219 23.31 -11.53 -28.91
C GLY A 219 24.62 -12.17 -29.40
N SER A 220 25.41 -12.76 -28.49
CA SER A 220 26.66 -13.45 -28.84
C SER A 220 26.48 -14.81 -29.54
N THR A 221 25.28 -15.41 -29.47
CA THR A 221 24.99 -16.74 -30.04
C THR A 221 24.52 -16.65 -31.50
N SER A 222 24.08 -15.48 -31.97
CA SER A 222 23.66 -15.29 -33.36
C SER A 222 24.85 -15.19 -34.33
N ARG A 223 25.33 -16.36 -34.80
CA ARG A 223 26.24 -16.46 -35.95
C ARG A 223 25.69 -17.50 -36.93
N PRO A 224 25.29 -17.12 -38.16
CA PRO A 224 24.47 -17.98 -39.00
C PRO A 224 25.24 -19.21 -39.52
N ALA A 225 24.88 -20.39 -39.00
CA ALA A 225 25.20 -21.66 -39.62
C ALA A 225 24.34 -21.80 -40.89
N ARG A 226 24.97 -21.75 -42.06
CA ARG A 226 24.30 -21.87 -43.36
C ARG A 226 23.64 -23.26 -43.48
N LEU A 227 22.39 -23.31 -43.94
CA LEU A 227 21.93 -24.26 -44.97
C LEU A 227 20.50 -23.98 -45.44
N LEU A 228 20.34 -24.00 -46.77
CA LEU A 228 19.10 -24.02 -47.56
C LEU A 228 18.19 -22.78 -47.53
N GLU A 229 17.57 -22.53 -48.69
CA GLU A 229 16.80 -21.34 -49.02
C GLU A 229 15.30 -21.60 -48.91
N ASP A 230 14.55 -20.67 -48.30
CA ASP A 230 13.19 -20.34 -48.75
C ASP A 230 12.96 -18.83 -48.59
N GLY A 231 12.85 -18.13 -49.73
CA GLY A 231 12.99 -16.67 -49.86
C GLY A 231 11.81 -15.84 -49.36
N SER A 232 11.01 -16.36 -48.43
CA SER A 232 9.77 -15.76 -47.95
C SER A 232 9.93 -15.05 -46.60
N SER A 233 10.51 -15.75 -45.61
CA SER A 233 10.40 -15.38 -44.19
C SER A 233 11.26 -14.17 -43.79
N ASP A 234 12.48 -14.04 -44.34
CA ASP A 234 13.37 -12.90 -44.04
C ASP A 234 12.70 -11.56 -44.37
N SER A 235 11.90 -11.49 -45.43
CA SER A 235 11.16 -10.27 -45.81
C SER A 235 10.10 -9.85 -44.78
N VAL A 236 9.62 -10.79 -43.96
CA VAL A 236 8.64 -10.56 -42.88
C VAL A 236 9.36 -10.21 -41.58
N LEU A 237 10.49 -10.87 -41.29
CA LEU A 237 11.29 -10.58 -40.09
C LEU A 237 12.02 -9.23 -40.20
N SER A 238 12.63 -8.89 -41.34
CA SER A 238 13.22 -7.56 -41.57
C SER A 238 12.17 -6.46 -41.45
N LYS A 239 10.96 -6.63 -42.02
CA LYS A 239 9.86 -5.66 -41.85
C LYS A 239 9.31 -5.59 -40.42
N LYS A 240 9.47 -6.64 -39.61
CA LYS A 240 9.19 -6.58 -38.15
C LYS A 240 10.30 -5.87 -37.39
N HIS A 241 11.57 -6.03 -37.78
CA HIS A 241 12.70 -5.31 -37.18
C HIS A 241 12.67 -3.82 -37.53
N GLU A 242 12.44 -3.45 -38.79
CA GLU A 242 12.21 -2.05 -39.20
C GLU A 242 11.03 -1.43 -38.46
N ARG A 243 9.96 -2.19 -38.18
CA ARG A 243 8.85 -1.73 -37.34
C ARG A 243 9.27 -1.51 -35.89
N LEU A 244 10.05 -2.42 -35.29
CA LEU A 244 10.53 -2.29 -33.91
C LEU A 244 11.52 -1.13 -33.74
N GLU A 245 12.52 -0.98 -34.62
CA GLU A 245 13.40 0.20 -34.61
C GLU A 245 12.61 1.50 -34.89
N SER A 246 11.56 1.45 -35.71
CA SER A 246 10.67 2.61 -35.89
C SER A 246 9.86 2.96 -34.64
N TRP A 247 9.59 1.99 -33.75
CA TRP A 247 8.95 2.22 -32.44
C TRP A 247 9.95 2.73 -31.40
N GLU A 248 11.19 2.24 -31.36
CA GLU A 248 12.24 2.80 -30.50
C GLU A 248 12.60 4.25 -30.91
N SER A 249 12.44 4.58 -32.19
CA SER A 249 12.57 5.96 -32.71
C SER A 249 11.39 6.89 -32.36
N TRP A 250 10.31 6.40 -31.73
CA TRP A 250 9.21 7.25 -31.27
C TRP A 250 9.60 7.95 -29.97
N GLN A 251 10.16 9.16 -30.15
CA GLN A 251 10.72 10.00 -29.08
C GLN A 251 9.80 10.11 -27.86
N MET A 252 10.41 10.03 -26.67
CA MET A 252 9.72 10.22 -25.39
C MET A 252 8.85 11.49 -25.42
N TRP A 253 7.60 11.35 -24.99
CA TRP A 253 6.63 12.43 -24.90
C TRP A 253 7.19 13.62 -24.10
N ASP A 254 7.46 14.74 -24.80
CA ASP A 254 8.04 15.94 -24.20
C ASP A 254 6.99 16.75 -23.44
N ASN A 255 6.94 16.52 -22.12
CA ASN A 255 6.11 17.26 -21.17
C ASN A 255 6.40 18.79 -21.12
N SER A 256 7.42 19.29 -21.81
CA SER A 256 7.73 20.73 -21.91
C SER A 256 7.28 21.38 -23.24
N ALA A 257 6.83 20.59 -24.21
CA ALA A 257 6.39 21.09 -25.51
C ALA A 257 5.00 21.76 -25.45
N ALA A 258 4.80 22.80 -26.27
CA ALA A 258 3.48 23.44 -26.40
C ALA A 258 2.48 22.49 -27.08
N LEU A 259 1.34 22.26 -26.44
CA LEU A 259 0.28 21.39 -26.93
C LEU A 259 -0.67 22.12 -27.89
N VAL A 260 -1.08 21.40 -28.93
CA VAL A 260 -2.11 21.77 -29.92
C VAL A 260 -3.17 20.67 -29.92
N VAL A 261 -4.43 21.02 -30.19
CA VAL A 261 -5.53 20.04 -30.28
C VAL A 261 -5.96 19.90 -31.75
N SER A 262 -6.10 18.66 -32.20
CA SER A 262 -6.59 18.30 -33.54
C SER A 262 -7.73 17.30 -33.46
N ASP A 263 -8.74 17.46 -34.33
CA ASP A 263 -9.90 16.57 -34.40
C ASP A 263 -9.67 15.47 -35.44
N HIS A 264 -9.91 14.22 -35.05
CA HIS A 264 -9.70 13.02 -35.87
C HIS A 264 -10.96 12.17 -35.94
N ALA A 265 -11.09 11.37 -37.00
CA ALA A 265 -12.21 10.46 -37.19
C ALA A 265 -11.78 9.13 -37.82
N ILE A 266 -12.31 8.02 -37.29
CA ILE A 266 -12.04 6.65 -37.72
C ILE A 266 -13.36 5.95 -38.05
N THR A 267 -13.36 5.07 -39.05
CA THR A 267 -14.55 4.30 -39.47
C THR A 267 -14.24 2.81 -39.55
N PHE A 268 -14.84 2.02 -38.68
CA PHE A 268 -14.76 0.57 -38.67
C PHE A 268 -15.90 -0.03 -39.52
N PRO A 269 -15.64 -1.00 -40.43
CA PRO A 269 -16.62 -1.51 -41.38
C PRO A 269 -17.55 -2.59 -40.77
N TRP A 270 -18.21 -2.26 -39.66
CA TRP A 270 -19.08 -3.16 -38.90
C TRP A 270 -20.56 -2.83 -39.12
N ASN A 271 -21.41 -3.84 -39.35
CA ASN A 271 -22.85 -3.66 -39.61
C ASN A 271 -23.70 -3.77 -38.32
N ASP A 272 -23.06 -4.19 -37.25
CA ASP A 272 -23.59 -4.62 -35.95
C ASP A 272 -22.99 -3.78 -34.80
N GLY A 273 -22.25 -2.72 -35.13
CA GLY A 273 -21.75 -1.74 -34.16
C GLY A 273 -22.85 -1.04 -33.36
N ASP A 274 -24.08 -0.96 -33.90
CA ASP A 274 -25.26 -0.51 -33.14
C ASP A 274 -25.53 -1.41 -31.91
N THR A 275 -25.35 -2.74 -32.03
CA THR A 275 -25.52 -3.69 -30.92
C THR A 275 -24.40 -3.57 -29.90
N LEU A 276 -23.15 -3.40 -30.35
CA LEU A 276 -22.01 -3.19 -29.46
C LEU A 276 -22.15 -1.89 -28.63
N LEU A 277 -22.56 -0.78 -29.26
CA LEU A 277 -22.79 0.48 -28.54
C LEU A 277 -24.00 0.42 -27.60
N HIS A 278 -25.03 -0.38 -27.92
CA HIS A 278 -26.14 -0.61 -27.01
C HIS A 278 -25.64 -1.34 -25.75
N HIS A 279 -24.94 -2.46 -25.89
CA HIS A 279 -24.59 -3.30 -24.76
C HIS A 279 -23.38 -2.81 -23.95
N LYS A 280 -22.37 -2.21 -24.60
CA LYS A 280 -21.04 -1.89 -24.02
C LYS A 280 -20.52 -0.48 -24.41
N PRO A 281 -21.26 0.62 -24.12
CA PRO A 281 -20.86 1.96 -24.53
C PRO A 281 -19.55 2.45 -23.89
N GLU A 282 -19.37 2.36 -22.57
CA GLU A 282 -18.17 2.87 -21.88
C GLU A 282 -16.94 1.97 -22.09
N GLU A 283 -17.12 0.65 -22.18
CA GLU A 283 -16.05 -0.29 -22.50
C GLU A 283 -15.50 -0.05 -23.91
N THR A 284 -16.38 0.13 -24.91
CA THR A 284 -15.99 0.50 -26.28
C THR A 284 -15.27 1.86 -26.31
N LYS A 285 -15.80 2.85 -25.60
CA LYS A 285 -15.25 4.22 -25.48
C LYS A 285 -13.88 4.24 -24.82
N SER A 286 -13.68 3.49 -23.73
CA SER A 286 -12.40 3.41 -23.03
C SER A 286 -11.32 2.68 -23.83
N ILE A 287 -11.65 1.55 -24.46
CA ILE A 287 -10.73 0.78 -25.31
C ILE A 287 -10.31 1.59 -26.54
N LEU A 288 -11.26 2.24 -27.23
CA LEU A 288 -10.95 3.19 -28.31
C LEU A 288 -9.97 4.27 -27.84
N THR A 289 -10.23 4.88 -26.68
CA THR A 289 -9.41 5.99 -26.15
C THR A 289 -7.99 5.52 -25.85
N ALA A 290 -7.82 4.32 -25.26
CA ALA A 290 -6.52 3.73 -24.98
C ALA A 290 -5.74 3.37 -26.27
N GLU A 291 -6.37 2.70 -27.24
CA GLU A 291 -5.71 2.31 -28.49
C GLU A 291 -5.42 3.51 -29.40
N ALA A 292 -6.29 4.53 -29.42
CA ALA A 292 -6.03 5.79 -30.09
C ALA A 292 -4.86 6.56 -29.44
N ALA A 293 -4.80 6.60 -28.11
CA ALA A 293 -3.70 7.24 -27.38
C ALA A 293 -2.35 6.56 -27.68
N PHE A 294 -2.33 5.22 -27.61
CA PHE A 294 -1.18 4.40 -27.98
C PHE A 294 -0.73 4.65 -29.43
N ALA A 295 -1.65 4.61 -30.39
CA ALA A 295 -1.36 4.88 -31.80
C ALA A 295 -0.80 6.30 -32.05
N CYS A 296 -1.31 7.30 -31.33
CA CYS A 296 -0.84 8.69 -31.45
C CYS A 296 0.50 8.95 -30.72
N CYS A 297 0.99 8.00 -29.91
CA CYS A 297 2.13 8.15 -28.98
C CYS A 297 1.85 9.15 -27.83
N VAL A 298 0.59 9.29 -27.40
CA VAL A 298 0.18 10.28 -26.40
C VAL A 298 -0.30 9.63 -25.09
N PRO A 299 -0.18 10.28 -23.93
CA PRO A 299 -0.86 9.85 -22.71
C PRO A 299 -2.39 9.77 -22.91
N ILE A 300 -3.06 8.81 -22.27
CA ILE A 300 -4.51 8.55 -22.47
C ILE A 300 -5.36 9.81 -22.27
N GLN A 301 -5.04 10.60 -21.24
CA GLN A 301 -5.66 11.91 -20.93
C GLN A 301 -5.59 12.97 -22.04
N CYS A 302 -4.76 12.77 -23.07
CA CYS A 302 -4.63 13.67 -24.21
C CYS A 302 -5.63 13.36 -25.32
N VAL A 303 -6.27 12.18 -25.32
CA VAL A 303 -7.41 11.86 -26.19
C VAL A 303 -8.70 12.26 -25.47
N THR A 304 -9.50 13.11 -26.11
CA THR A 304 -10.65 13.78 -25.46
C THR A 304 -11.89 13.79 -26.35
N ASN A 305 -13.06 13.89 -25.73
CA ASN A 305 -14.37 13.90 -26.40
C ASN A 305 -14.62 12.73 -27.39
N PRO A 306 -14.29 11.46 -27.06
CA PRO A 306 -14.62 10.33 -27.93
C PRO A 306 -16.13 10.22 -28.13
N LYS A 307 -16.56 10.34 -29.38
CA LYS A 307 -17.94 10.21 -29.83
C LYS A 307 -18.06 9.04 -30.78
N LEU A 308 -18.69 7.99 -30.30
CA LEU A 308 -19.04 6.81 -31.08
C LEU A 308 -20.43 7.01 -31.68
N ALA A 309 -20.56 6.74 -32.97
CA ALA A 309 -21.82 6.78 -33.70
C ALA A 309 -21.84 5.63 -34.72
N ALA A 310 -22.65 4.63 -34.44
CA ALA A 310 -22.96 3.59 -35.42
C ALA A 310 -23.85 4.15 -36.53
N CYS A 311 -23.60 3.71 -37.76
CA CYS A 311 -24.26 4.21 -38.97
C CYS A 311 -24.66 3.05 -39.90
N GLY A 312 -25.18 1.96 -39.33
CA GLY A 312 -25.84 0.83 -39.99
C GLY A 312 -24.98 -0.07 -40.89
N LYS A 313 -23.82 0.39 -41.36
CA LYS A 313 -22.81 -0.38 -42.13
C LYS A 313 -21.36 -0.12 -41.71
N HIS A 314 -21.20 0.78 -40.75
CA HIS A 314 -19.92 1.21 -40.23
C HIS A 314 -20.13 1.90 -38.89
N LEU A 315 -19.25 1.60 -37.93
CA LEU A 315 -19.11 2.34 -36.68
C LEU A 315 -18.14 3.49 -36.92
N SER A 316 -18.59 4.72 -36.68
CA SER A 316 -17.74 5.91 -36.75
C SER A 316 -17.34 6.37 -35.35
N ALA A 317 -16.09 6.78 -35.19
CA ALA A 317 -15.52 7.25 -33.95
C ALA A 317 -14.79 8.58 -34.20
N ALA A 318 -15.22 9.66 -33.56
CA ALA A 318 -14.59 10.98 -33.67
C ALA A 318 -14.05 11.43 -32.30
N PHE A 319 -12.83 11.94 -32.25
CA PHE A 319 -12.16 12.34 -31.00
C PHE A 319 -11.11 13.43 -31.25
N SER A 320 -10.82 14.23 -30.22
CA SER A 320 -9.84 15.32 -30.26
C SER A 320 -8.55 14.88 -29.56
N VAL A 321 -7.42 14.92 -30.26
CA VAL A 321 -6.08 14.55 -29.74
C VAL A 321 -5.30 15.82 -29.40
N SER A 322 -4.81 15.90 -28.16
CA SER A 322 -3.82 16.90 -27.74
C SER A 322 -2.42 16.36 -28.03
N HIS A 323 -1.63 17.08 -28.83
CA HIS A 323 -0.30 16.66 -29.28
C HIS A 323 0.71 17.82 -29.26
N PRO A 324 2.03 17.56 -29.24
CA PRO A 324 3.03 18.62 -29.36
C PRO A 324 2.95 19.34 -30.71
N ALA A 325 3.17 20.65 -30.71
CA ALA A 325 3.06 21.51 -31.89
C ALA A 325 4.00 21.16 -33.07
N TYR A 326 4.98 20.28 -32.88
CA TYR A 326 5.85 19.78 -33.95
C TYR A 326 5.26 18.58 -34.72
N VAL A 327 4.32 17.83 -34.13
CA VAL A 327 3.57 16.77 -34.81
C VAL A 327 2.47 17.42 -35.65
N THR A 328 2.23 16.93 -36.87
CA THR A 328 1.14 17.44 -37.71
C THR A 328 -0.12 16.58 -37.60
N PRO A 329 -1.34 17.15 -37.75
CA PRO A 329 -2.57 16.34 -37.69
C PRO A 329 -2.60 15.22 -38.75
N LYS A 330 -2.03 15.46 -39.94
CA LYS A 330 -1.90 14.42 -40.98
C LYS A 330 -1.02 13.25 -40.57
N GLU A 331 0.00 13.52 -39.77
CA GLU A 331 0.87 12.48 -39.23
C GLU A 331 0.13 11.63 -38.18
N ILE A 332 -0.77 12.24 -37.42
CA ILE A 332 -1.67 11.55 -36.49
C ILE A 332 -2.71 10.72 -37.28
N ASP A 333 -3.34 11.28 -38.33
CA ASP A 333 -4.22 10.52 -39.23
C ASP A 333 -3.49 9.30 -39.82
N GLU A 334 -2.23 9.47 -40.25
CA GLU A 334 -1.38 8.40 -40.75
C GLU A 334 -1.03 7.36 -39.68
N ARG A 335 -0.76 7.76 -38.42
CA ARG A 335 -0.49 6.84 -37.31
C ARG A 335 -1.74 6.04 -36.94
N LEU A 336 -2.90 6.70 -36.85
CA LEU A 336 -4.20 6.09 -36.60
C LEU A 336 -4.57 5.10 -37.72
N ALA A 337 -4.40 5.46 -38.99
CA ALA A 337 -4.66 4.58 -40.13
C ALA A 337 -3.67 3.41 -40.27
N LYS A 338 -2.51 3.46 -39.59
CA LYS A 338 -1.54 2.35 -39.47
C LYS A 338 -1.83 1.47 -38.25
N CYS A 339 -2.65 1.92 -37.30
CA CYS A 339 -3.08 1.13 -36.15
C CYS A 339 -4.15 0.11 -36.56
N GLY A 340 -3.99 -1.14 -36.12
CA GLY A 340 -4.95 -2.22 -36.38
C GLY A 340 -6.03 -2.39 -35.33
N PHE A 341 -6.07 -1.53 -34.29
CA PHE A 341 -7.02 -1.56 -33.17
C PHE A 341 -7.44 -2.97 -32.69
N PRO A 342 -6.47 -3.83 -32.32
CA PRO A 342 -6.75 -5.23 -32.01
C PRO A 342 -7.70 -5.44 -30.82
N SER A 343 -7.78 -4.48 -29.89
CA SER A 343 -8.58 -4.62 -28.67
C SER A 343 -10.05 -4.24 -28.94
N ILE A 344 -10.31 -3.17 -29.70
CA ILE A 344 -11.69 -2.87 -30.12
C ILE A 344 -12.23 -3.94 -31.09
N HIS A 345 -11.36 -4.56 -31.89
CA HIS A 345 -11.72 -5.72 -32.71
C HIS A 345 -12.10 -6.95 -31.87
N ARG A 346 -11.37 -7.27 -30.79
CA ARG A 346 -11.78 -8.34 -29.86
C ARG A 346 -13.11 -8.06 -29.16
N LEU A 347 -13.37 -6.80 -28.81
CA LEU A 347 -14.66 -6.40 -28.22
C LEU A 347 -15.82 -6.58 -29.23
N HIS A 348 -15.55 -6.39 -30.52
CA HIS A 348 -16.49 -6.66 -31.60
C HIS A 348 -16.71 -8.17 -31.87
N GLU A 349 -15.76 -9.04 -31.52
CA GLU A 349 -15.94 -10.50 -31.62
C GLU A 349 -16.96 -11.05 -30.60
N GLU A 350 -17.11 -10.40 -29.43
CA GLU A 350 -18.09 -10.76 -28.38
C GLU A 350 -18.96 -9.56 -27.94
N PRO A 351 -19.84 -9.01 -28.80
CA PRO A 351 -20.58 -7.77 -28.53
C PRO A 351 -21.63 -7.92 -27.42
N MET A 352 -22.07 -9.15 -27.14
CA MET A 352 -22.95 -9.53 -26.02
C MET A 352 -22.18 -10.31 -24.93
N GLY A 353 -20.86 -10.17 -24.86
CA GLY A 353 -20.03 -10.73 -23.78
C GLY A 353 -20.29 -10.01 -22.45
N ALA A 354 -19.82 -10.59 -21.34
CA ALA A 354 -20.01 -9.98 -20.01
C ALA A 354 -19.44 -8.54 -19.96
N LYS A 355 -20.20 -7.59 -19.40
CA LYS A 355 -19.80 -6.18 -19.28
C LYS A 355 -18.66 -6.02 -18.27
N THR A 356 -17.78 -5.04 -18.50
CA THR A 356 -16.71 -4.69 -17.56
C THR A 356 -16.68 -3.18 -17.28
N GLY A 357 -15.84 -2.75 -16.33
CA GLY A 357 -15.67 -1.33 -16.01
C GLY A 357 -16.98 -0.62 -15.62
N LEU A 358 -17.21 0.54 -16.24
CA LEU A 358 -18.38 1.39 -15.95
C LEU A 358 -19.70 0.77 -16.44
N ASP A 359 -19.71 0.03 -17.55
CA ASP A 359 -20.92 -0.61 -18.08
C ASP A 359 -21.48 -1.65 -17.09
N ARG A 360 -20.58 -2.39 -16.41
CA ARG A 360 -20.95 -3.27 -15.30
C ARG A 360 -21.38 -2.51 -14.04
N ALA A 361 -20.75 -1.38 -13.75
CA ALA A 361 -21.14 -0.55 -12.59
C ALA A 361 -22.56 0.02 -12.75
N ILE A 362 -22.99 0.31 -13.98
CA ILE A 362 -24.38 0.68 -14.30
C ILE A 362 -25.33 -0.48 -13.98
N GLU A 363 -25.05 -1.71 -14.41
CA GLU A 363 -25.88 -2.90 -14.10
C GLU A 363 -25.97 -3.18 -12.59
N GLU A 364 -24.85 -3.10 -11.86
CA GLU A 364 -24.83 -3.30 -10.40
C GLU A 364 -25.65 -2.22 -9.68
N LEU A 365 -25.68 -0.98 -10.20
CA LEU A 365 -26.53 0.09 -9.68
C LEU A 365 -28.01 -0.05 -10.10
N GLU A 366 -28.32 -0.47 -11.32
CA GLU A 366 -29.70 -0.80 -11.73
C GLU A 366 -30.30 -1.85 -10.79
N HIS A 367 -29.58 -2.95 -10.58
CA HIS A 367 -29.97 -4.02 -9.67
C HIS A 367 -30.12 -3.52 -8.21
N ALA A 368 -29.17 -2.70 -7.72
CA ALA A 368 -29.24 -2.14 -6.36
C ALA A 368 -30.44 -1.19 -6.14
N PHE A 369 -30.84 -0.43 -7.16
CA PHE A 369 -32.01 0.45 -7.11
C PHE A 369 -33.33 -0.25 -7.47
N GLY A 370 -33.34 -1.58 -7.70
CA GLY A 370 -34.53 -2.33 -8.07
C GLY A 370 -35.10 -1.95 -9.45
N ILE A 371 -34.24 -1.41 -10.32
CA ILE A 371 -34.57 -1.01 -11.68
C ILE A 371 -34.53 -2.24 -12.59
N PRO A 372 -35.50 -2.44 -13.50
CA PRO A 372 -35.46 -3.57 -14.43
C PRO A 372 -34.23 -3.48 -15.34
N GLU A 373 -33.50 -4.59 -15.42
CA GLU A 373 -32.28 -4.76 -16.23
C GLU A 373 -32.46 -4.23 -17.65
N GLY A 374 -31.53 -3.38 -18.09
CA GLY A 374 -31.50 -2.83 -19.45
C GLY A 374 -32.36 -1.59 -19.66
N LYS A 375 -32.88 -0.94 -18.60
CA LYS A 375 -33.60 0.33 -18.71
C LYS A 375 -32.69 1.46 -19.23
N HIS A 376 -31.42 1.46 -18.83
CA HIS A 376 -30.41 2.42 -19.28
C HIS A 376 -29.37 1.77 -20.20
N GLU A 377 -29.73 0.70 -20.90
CA GLU A 377 -28.83 0.10 -21.88
C GLU A 377 -28.56 1.09 -23.03
N GLY A 378 -27.31 1.19 -23.45
CA GLY A 378 -26.83 2.19 -24.42
C GLY A 378 -26.56 3.60 -23.84
N PHE A 379 -26.76 3.83 -22.53
CA PHE A 379 -26.41 5.11 -21.90
C PHE A 379 -24.93 5.14 -21.52
N HIS A 380 -24.28 6.28 -21.74
CA HIS A 380 -22.98 6.59 -21.14
C HIS A 380 -23.13 6.81 -19.63
N PHE A 381 -22.03 6.69 -18.87
CA PHE A 381 -22.09 6.83 -17.41
C PHE A 381 -22.59 8.21 -16.96
N ASP A 382 -22.21 9.26 -17.68
CA ASP A 382 -22.70 10.63 -17.43
C ASP A 382 -24.22 10.74 -17.69
N GLU A 383 -24.72 10.10 -18.76
CA GLU A 383 -26.15 10.08 -19.13
C GLU A 383 -26.98 9.25 -18.14
N PHE A 384 -26.43 8.13 -17.66
CA PHE A 384 -27.01 7.35 -16.57
C PHE A 384 -27.15 8.19 -15.30
N MET A 385 -26.09 8.89 -14.89
CA MET A 385 -26.09 9.75 -13.70
C MET A 385 -27.05 10.95 -13.82
N GLU A 386 -27.25 11.53 -15.01
CA GLU A 386 -28.31 12.54 -15.23
C GLU A 386 -29.73 11.95 -15.30
N SER A 387 -29.87 10.65 -15.58
CA SER A 387 -31.17 9.96 -15.72
C SER A 387 -31.69 9.32 -14.43
N LEU A 388 -30.83 9.15 -13.42
CA LEU A 388 -31.23 8.74 -12.08
C LEU A 388 -32.15 9.83 -11.48
N PRO A 389 -33.36 9.49 -11.00
CA PRO A 389 -34.16 10.43 -10.23
C PRO A 389 -33.44 10.81 -8.92
N ASP A 390 -33.82 11.94 -8.30
CA ASP A 390 -33.28 12.44 -7.01
C ASP A 390 -33.58 11.51 -5.80
N THR A 391 -33.09 10.27 -5.83
CA THR A 391 -33.24 9.26 -4.77
C THR A 391 -32.50 9.63 -3.48
N THR A 392 -31.64 10.64 -3.53
CA THR A 392 -30.99 11.27 -2.38
C THR A 392 -31.99 11.66 -1.28
N PHE A 393 -33.25 11.94 -1.64
CA PHE A 393 -34.34 12.18 -0.69
C PHE A 393 -35.64 11.52 -1.14
N SER A 394 -35.87 10.28 -0.70
CA SER A 394 -37.25 9.86 -0.41
C SER A 394 -37.82 10.85 0.62
N ASN A 395 -39.10 11.23 0.47
CA ASN A 395 -39.74 12.14 1.43
C ASN A 395 -40.44 11.37 2.57
N ASP A 396 -40.42 10.04 2.55
CA ASP A 396 -41.08 9.20 3.55
C ASP A 396 -40.20 9.04 4.80
N LYS A 397 -40.29 10.04 5.69
CA LYS A 397 -39.54 10.12 6.95
C LYS A 397 -39.66 8.84 7.79
N ASP A 398 -40.84 8.22 7.80
CA ASP A 398 -41.13 7.04 8.60
C ASP A 398 -40.37 5.80 8.11
N ALA A 399 -40.01 5.75 6.82
CA ALA A 399 -39.15 4.69 6.27
C ALA A 399 -37.71 4.81 6.80
N TYR A 400 -37.11 6.01 6.75
CA TYR A 400 -35.78 6.25 7.32
C TYR A 400 -35.73 6.00 8.84
N GLU A 401 -36.77 6.37 9.59
CA GLU A 401 -36.82 6.09 11.03
C GLU A 401 -36.95 4.57 11.32
N SER A 402 -37.57 3.79 10.43
CA SER A 402 -37.55 2.32 10.49
C SER A 402 -36.18 1.73 10.13
N GLU A 403 -35.60 2.13 8.99
CA GLU A 403 -34.29 1.62 8.52
C GLU A 403 -33.17 1.92 9.53
N ILE A 404 -33.16 3.11 10.12
CA ILE A 404 -32.22 3.48 11.20
C ILE A 404 -32.48 2.62 12.45
N GLY A 405 -33.73 2.30 12.76
CA GLY A 405 -34.10 1.40 13.85
C GLY A 405 -33.57 -0.03 13.64
N ASP A 406 -33.77 -0.59 12.45
CA ASP A 406 -33.29 -1.93 12.07
C ASP A 406 -31.76 -2.00 12.04
N LEU A 407 -31.08 -0.96 11.53
CA LEU A 407 -29.62 -0.84 11.56
C LEU A 407 -29.07 -0.76 13.01
N LEU A 408 -29.76 -0.05 13.91
CA LEU A 408 -29.39 0.00 15.33
C LEU A 408 -29.62 -1.35 16.04
N MET A 409 -30.69 -2.08 15.71
CA MET A 409 -30.91 -3.45 16.20
C MET A 409 -29.85 -4.42 15.67
N LEU A 410 -29.46 -4.33 14.40
CA LEU A 410 -28.38 -5.12 13.82
C LEU A 410 -27.04 -4.83 14.52
N LEU A 411 -26.76 -3.55 14.80
CA LEU A 411 -25.55 -3.13 15.51
C LEU A 411 -25.52 -3.64 16.97
N ASP A 412 -26.64 -3.62 17.70
CA ASP A 412 -26.68 -4.19 19.05
C ASP A 412 -26.53 -5.72 19.03
N ASN A 413 -27.18 -6.41 18.09
CA ASN A 413 -26.99 -7.86 17.89
C ASN A 413 -25.52 -8.20 17.60
N LEU A 414 -24.86 -7.50 16.66
CA LEU A 414 -23.44 -7.71 16.36
C LEU A 414 -22.53 -7.39 17.56
N ASN A 415 -22.85 -6.40 18.39
CA ASN A 415 -22.10 -6.12 19.61
C ASN A 415 -22.29 -7.22 20.67
N ASN A 416 -23.51 -7.76 20.82
CA ASN A 416 -23.81 -8.88 21.71
C ASN A 416 -23.13 -10.18 21.24
N GLU A 417 -23.11 -10.45 19.93
CA GLU A 417 -22.39 -11.56 19.32
C GLU A 417 -20.87 -11.42 19.51
N ASN A 418 -20.28 -10.27 19.20
CA ASN A 418 -18.86 -10.00 19.44
C ASN A 418 -18.47 -10.21 20.92
N ARG A 419 -19.33 -9.79 21.86
CA ARG A 419 -19.11 -10.01 23.30
C ARG A 419 -19.21 -11.49 23.71
N SER A 420 -20.09 -12.25 23.07
CA SER A 420 -20.23 -13.71 23.23
C SER A 420 -19.02 -14.46 22.66
N LEU A 421 -18.56 -14.06 21.47
CA LEU A 421 -17.35 -14.56 20.82
C LEU A 421 -16.10 -14.26 21.66
N GLN A 422 -15.97 -13.04 22.20
CA GLN A 422 -14.88 -12.69 23.11
C GLN A 422 -14.89 -13.59 24.36
N TYR A 423 -16.04 -13.78 25.03
CA TYR A 423 -16.13 -14.64 26.21
C TYR A 423 -15.81 -16.13 25.91
N THR A 424 -16.24 -16.63 24.75
CA THR A 424 -15.91 -18.01 24.34
C THR A 424 -14.43 -18.17 23.92
N LEU A 425 -13.81 -17.15 23.35
CA LEU A 425 -12.39 -17.09 23.03
C LEU A 425 -11.52 -16.97 24.29
N GLU A 426 -11.87 -16.12 25.24
CA GLU A 426 -11.20 -16.03 26.54
C GLU A 426 -11.26 -17.37 27.30
N LYS A 427 -12.42 -18.03 27.27
CA LYS A 427 -12.62 -19.36 27.86
C LYS A 427 -11.81 -20.46 27.15
N SER A 428 -11.72 -20.44 25.82
CA SER A 428 -10.93 -21.43 25.08
C SER A 428 -9.42 -21.21 25.26
N ALA A 429 -8.96 -19.96 25.28
CA ALA A 429 -7.59 -19.58 25.60
C ALA A 429 -7.18 -20.01 27.03
N ALA A 430 -8.08 -19.86 28.01
CA ALA A 430 -7.85 -20.33 29.37
C ALA A 430 -7.71 -21.86 29.46
N GLU A 431 -8.55 -22.62 28.74
CA GLU A 431 -8.47 -24.08 28.72
C GLU A 431 -7.25 -24.57 27.91
N LEU A 432 -6.89 -23.93 26.80
CA LEU A 432 -5.65 -24.20 26.06
C LEU A 432 -4.41 -23.95 26.94
N LYS A 433 -4.37 -22.83 27.68
CA LYS A 433 -3.29 -22.54 28.63
C LYS A 433 -3.19 -23.63 29.71
N LYS A 434 -4.32 -24.10 30.22
CA LYS A 434 -4.40 -25.22 31.18
C LYS A 434 -3.88 -26.53 30.56
N GLN A 435 -4.28 -26.87 29.33
CA GLN A 435 -3.78 -28.05 28.61
C GLN A 435 -2.27 -27.98 28.34
N VAL A 436 -1.74 -26.82 27.93
CA VAL A 436 -0.28 -26.60 27.77
C VAL A 436 0.45 -26.80 29.10
N THR A 437 -0.06 -26.29 30.22
CA THR A 437 0.57 -26.54 31.54
C THR A 437 0.47 -27.99 32.03
N ALA A 438 -0.48 -28.78 31.54
CA ALA A 438 -0.54 -30.22 31.79
C ALA A 438 0.47 -30.96 30.92
N ALA A 439 0.45 -30.74 29.59
CA ALA A 439 1.38 -31.37 28.66
C ALA A 439 2.87 -31.05 28.96
N GLN A 440 3.15 -29.88 29.53
CA GLN A 440 4.49 -29.54 30.01
C GLN A 440 4.90 -30.40 31.22
N LYS A 441 4.00 -30.67 32.19
CA LYS A 441 4.29 -31.58 33.31
C LYS A 441 4.51 -33.00 32.83
N ASP A 442 3.64 -33.51 31.96
CA ASP A 442 3.81 -34.82 31.32
C ASP A 442 5.17 -34.95 30.60
N ARG A 443 5.62 -33.87 29.96
CA ARG A 443 6.94 -33.79 29.31
C ARG A 443 8.07 -33.85 30.34
N ASP A 444 7.98 -33.08 31.42
CA ASP A 444 9.01 -33.01 32.46
C ASP A 444 9.12 -34.34 33.23
N GLU A 445 8.00 -34.99 33.55
CA GLU A 445 7.95 -36.34 34.12
C GLU A 445 8.60 -37.37 33.19
N ARG A 446 8.31 -37.32 31.88
CA ARG A 446 8.99 -38.18 30.88
C ARG A 446 10.48 -37.87 30.78
N CYS A 447 10.90 -36.62 30.91
CA CYS A 447 12.32 -36.27 30.93
C CYS A 447 13.04 -36.85 32.16
N ILE A 448 12.40 -36.87 33.33
CA ILE A 448 12.91 -37.50 34.56
C ILE A 448 13.05 -39.02 34.38
N GLU A 449 12.02 -39.71 33.87
CA GLU A 449 12.11 -41.16 33.66
C GLU A 449 13.10 -41.52 32.54
N VAL A 450 13.24 -40.72 31.48
CA VAL A 450 14.29 -40.91 30.46
C VAL A 450 15.70 -40.73 31.06
N ALA A 451 15.90 -39.80 31.99
CA ALA A 451 17.17 -39.66 32.70
C ALA A 451 17.47 -40.89 33.59
N ARG A 452 16.46 -41.40 34.31
CA ARG A 452 16.55 -42.62 35.11
C ARG A 452 16.84 -43.86 34.26
N LEU A 453 16.19 -44.01 33.10
CA LEU A 453 16.42 -45.12 32.18
C LEU A 453 17.85 -45.08 31.59
N ARG A 454 18.40 -43.89 31.33
CA ARG A 454 19.82 -43.75 30.92
C ARG A 454 20.79 -44.20 32.02
N ASP A 455 20.53 -43.87 33.29
CA ASP A 455 21.31 -44.34 34.44
C ASP A 455 21.26 -45.87 34.59
N VAL A 456 20.09 -46.48 34.42
CA VAL A 456 19.93 -47.95 34.41
C VAL A 456 20.68 -48.59 33.23
N VAL A 457 20.59 -48.02 32.02
CA VAL A 457 21.33 -48.51 30.84
C VAL A 457 22.84 -48.37 31.02
N GLY A 458 23.32 -47.30 31.67
CA GLY A 458 24.72 -47.16 32.07
C GLY A 458 25.18 -48.31 32.96
N LYS A 459 24.46 -48.57 34.06
CA LYS A 459 24.76 -49.67 34.99
C LYS A 459 24.72 -51.05 34.33
N LEU A 460 23.81 -51.27 33.37
CA LEU A 460 23.77 -52.51 32.58
C LEU A 460 24.96 -52.63 31.63
N LYS A 461 25.44 -51.53 31.05
CA LYS A 461 26.65 -51.50 30.21
C LYS A 461 27.91 -51.78 31.05
N ASP A 462 28.04 -51.16 32.22
CA ASP A 462 29.16 -51.38 33.14
C ASP A 462 29.22 -52.87 33.59
N LEU A 463 28.06 -53.47 33.87
CA LEU A 463 27.95 -54.90 34.21
C LEU A 463 28.29 -55.81 33.02
N ALA A 464 27.86 -55.46 31.81
CA ALA A 464 28.21 -56.22 30.61
C ALA A 464 29.73 -56.15 30.32
N GLU A 465 30.34 -54.98 30.47
CA GLU A 465 31.79 -54.80 30.37
C GLU A 465 32.58 -55.51 31.48
N GLN A 466 31.98 -55.79 32.64
CA GLN A 466 32.58 -56.66 33.65
C GLN A 466 32.49 -58.13 33.23
N GLN A 467 31.31 -58.58 32.81
CA GLN A 467 31.08 -59.96 32.36
C GLN A 467 31.94 -60.33 31.13
N GLU A 468 32.16 -59.39 30.21
CA GLU A 468 33.04 -59.59 29.06
C GLU A 468 34.50 -59.85 29.51
N LYS A 469 35.03 -59.06 30.44
CA LYS A 469 36.38 -59.24 31.01
C LYS A 469 36.52 -60.59 31.74
N GLU A 470 35.49 -61.01 32.47
CA GLU A 470 35.43 -62.35 33.10
C GLU A 470 35.41 -63.48 32.04
N LEU A 471 34.60 -63.33 30.99
CA LEU A 471 34.52 -64.28 29.88
C LEU A 471 35.82 -64.38 29.09
N GLU A 472 36.50 -63.28 28.80
CA GLU A 472 37.83 -63.29 28.15
C GLU A 472 38.86 -64.08 28.97
N GLY A 473 38.88 -63.90 30.29
CA GLY A 473 39.71 -64.70 31.20
C GLY A 473 39.43 -66.20 31.09
N THR A 474 38.16 -66.62 31.12
CA THR A 474 37.79 -68.04 30.95
C THR A 474 38.07 -68.58 29.54
N ARG A 475 37.98 -67.73 28.51
CA ARG A 475 38.26 -68.09 27.11
C ARG A 475 39.74 -68.34 26.89
N LEU A 476 40.62 -67.49 27.43
CA LEU A 476 42.08 -67.68 27.41
C LEU A 476 42.47 -68.99 28.10
N HIS A 477 41.91 -69.26 29.29
CA HIS A 477 42.10 -70.54 29.99
C HIS A 477 41.64 -71.74 29.15
N SER A 478 40.46 -71.64 28.53
CA SER A 478 39.91 -72.71 27.67
C SER A 478 40.69 -72.95 26.39
N GLN A 479 41.34 -71.92 25.83
CA GLN A 479 42.14 -72.02 24.61
C GLN A 479 43.43 -72.82 24.85
N LEU A 480 44.09 -72.60 26.00
CA LEU A 480 45.23 -73.42 26.45
C LEU A 480 44.86 -74.91 26.53
N VAL A 481 43.68 -75.23 27.09
CA VAL A 481 43.18 -76.60 27.20
C VAL A 481 42.83 -77.22 25.84
N ARG A 482 42.37 -76.43 24.86
CA ARG A 482 42.07 -76.92 23.50
C ARG A 482 43.31 -77.16 22.66
N GLN A 483 44.35 -76.35 22.80
CA GLN A 483 45.61 -76.55 22.07
C GLN A 483 46.24 -77.91 22.41
N ALA A 484 46.08 -78.39 23.65
CA ALA A 484 46.49 -79.73 24.08
C ALA A 484 45.67 -80.90 23.48
N ARG A 485 44.59 -80.65 22.73
CA ARG A 485 43.69 -81.69 22.17
C ARG A 485 43.75 -81.87 20.65
N PHE A 486 44.26 -80.90 19.89
CA PHE A 486 44.08 -80.89 18.43
C PHE A 486 44.99 -81.87 17.64
N CYS A 487 45.90 -82.58 18.31
CA CYS A 487 46.92 -83.42 17.66
C CYS A 487 46.41 -84.81 17.16
N HIS A 488 45.19 -84.96 16.61
CA HIS A 488 44.53 -86.27 16.30
C HIS A 488 43.47 -86.29 15.09
N ASN A 489 43.89 -86.53 13.81
CA ASN A 489 43.25 -87.35 12.69
C ASN A 489 42.19 -86.77 11.60
N LEU A 490 42.06 -87.33 10.33
CA LEU A 490 41.27 -86.86 9.08
C LEU A 490 40.97 -87.87 7.82
N ASP A 491 40.13 -87.54 6.74
CA ASP A 491 40.04 -87.95 5.21
C ASP A 491 38.78 -88.61 4.35
N LEU A 492 38.72 -88.73 2.93
CA LEU A 492 37.49 -88.66 1.91
C LEU A 492 37.14 -89.64 0.55
N PRO A 493 36.74 -89.32 -0.79
CA PRO A 493 35.63 -89.95 -1.76
C PRO A 493 35.69 -90.15 -3.43
N ALA A 494 34.70 -90.74 -4.27
CA ALA A 494 34.58 -90.78 -5.87
C ALA A 494 33.35 -91.48 -6.79
N ASP A 495 33.11 -91.09 -8.14
CA ASP A 495 32.64 -91.58 -9.59
C ASP A 495 31.42 -92.55 -10.16
N GLU A 496 31.09 -92.97 -11.49
CA GLU A 496 30.49 -92.44 -12.88
C GLU A 496 30.04 -93.51 -14.10
N ALA A 497 29.16 -93.31 -15.22
CA ALA A 497 28.86 -94.19 -16.53
C ALA A 497 27.79 -93.84 -17.78
N GLU A 498 27.61 -94.62 -18.97
CA GLU A 498 26.84 -94.34 -20.34
C GLU A 498 26.26 -95.52 -21.36
N ASN A 499 25.36 -95.36 -22.47
CA ASN A 499 25.20 -96.07 -23.90
C ASN A 499 23.96 -95.90 -25.00
N SER A 500 23.82 -96.62 -26.22
CA SER A 500 22.93 -96.34 -27.52
C SER A 500 22.47 -97.47 -28.65
N VAL A 501 22.07 -97.14 -29.95
CA VAL A 501 21.83 -97.84 -31.36
C VAL A 501 20.50 -98.62 -31.86
N TYR A 502 20.05 -99.09 -33.13
CA TYR A 502 20.38 -99.33 -34.64
C TYR A 502 19.16 -99.58 -35.73
N ALA A 503 19.28 -100.13 -37.03
CA ALA A 503 18.29 -100.17 -38.23
C ALA A 503 18.19 -101.42 -39.30
N VAL A 504 17.34 -101.42 -40.41
CA VAL A 504 16.98 -102.58 -41.38
C VAL A 504 16.77 -102.28 -42.92
N THR A 505 17.14 -103.21 -43.86
CA THR A 505 17.16 -103.18 -45.38
C THR A 505 16.16 -102.30 -46.15
N ILE A 506 16.67 -101.44 -47.04
CA ILE A 506 16.18 -100.06 -46.97
C ILE A 506 16.25 -99.26 -48.30
N ASP A 507 17.31 -99.34 -49.12
CA ASP A 507 17.79 -98.20 -49.94
C ASP A 507 17.00 -97.73 -51.19
N GLU A 508 16.04 -98.49 -51.72
CA GLU A 508 15.21 -98.06 -52.88
C GLU A 508 13.84 -97.50 -52.42
N TYR A 509 13.18 -98.22 -51.49
CA TYR A 509 12.04 -97.67 -50.76
C TYR A 509 12.48 -96.45 -49.95
N LYS A 510 13.71 -96.43 -49.40
CA LYS A 510 14.39 -95.20 -49.00
C LYS A 510 14.39 -94.22 -50.16
N ARG A 511 15.13 -94.38 -51.27
CA ARG A 511 15.29 -93.26 -52.23
C ARG A 511 13.98 -92.60 -52.70
N GLN A 512 12.86 -93.32 -52.79
CA GLN A 512 11.54 -92.70 -52.97
C GLN A 512 10.97 -92.06 -51.68
N LYS A 513 11.00 -92.76 -50.54
CA LYS A 513 10.60 -92.21 -49.23
C LYS A 513 11.45 -91.03 -48.80
N GLU A 514 12.78 -91.08 -48.89
CA GLU A 514 13.75 -90.00 -48.75
C GLU A 514 13.44 -88.84 -49.70
N ALA A 515 12.98 -89.08 -50.93
CA ALA A 515 12.55 -87.99 -51.81
C ALA A 515 11.25 -87.33 -51.28
N THR A 516 10.26 -88.11 -50.84
CA THR A 516 9.03 -87.54 -50.24
C THR A 516 9.28 -86.93 -48.87
N ASP A 517 10.17 -87.50 -48.06
CA ASP A 517 10.57 -87.06 -46.73
C ASP A 517 11.48 -85.82 -46.85
N ALA A 518 12.29 -85.70 -47.89
CA ALA A 518 13.05 -84.48 -48.20
C ALA A 518 12.14 -83.36 -48.70
N VAL A 519 11.13 -83.66 -49.53
CA VAL A 519 10.09 -82.68 -49.92
C VAL A 519 9.25 -82.28 -48.70
N GLN A 520 8.87 -83.21 -47.84
CA GLN A 520 8.11 -82.95 -46.61
C GLN A 520 8.96 -82.21 -45.57
N ALA A 521 10.26 -82.51 -45.46
CA ALA A 521 11.20 -81.79 -44.60
C ALA A 521 11.46 -80.39 -45.13
N ALA A 522 11.63 -80.19 -46.45
CA ALA A 522 11.71 -78.88 -47.07
C ALA A 522 10.40 -78.09 -46.85
N PHE A 523 9.23 -78.74 -46.94
CA PHE A 523 7.95 -78.11 -46.65
C PHE A 523 7.80 -77.72 -45.17
N GLU A 524 8.13 -78.60 -44.21
CA GLU A 524 8.10 -78.26 -42.78
C GLU A 524 9.19 -77.25 -42.40
N GLN A 525 10.33 -77.22 -43.11
CA GLN A 525 11.37 -76.19 -42.98
C GLN A 525 10.88 -74.84 -43.51
N GLU A 526 10.20 -74.79 -44.67
CA GLU A 526 9.64 -73.54 -45.18
C GLU A 526 8.48 -73.05 -44.31
N LYS A 527 7.67 -73.98 -43.80
CA LYS A 527 6.62 -73.73 -42.82
C LYS A 527 7.18 -73.35 -41.44
N SER A 528 8.40 -73.74 -41.06
CA SER A 528 9.04 -73.26 -39.82
C SER A 528 9.63 -71.87 -40.01
N LYS A 529 10.31 -71.59 -41.13
CA LYS A 529 10.71 -70.23 -41.54
C LYS A 529 9.51 -69.28 -41.60
N ALA A 530 8.40 -69.68 -42.23
CA ALA A 530 7.19 -68.87 -42.31
C ALA A 530 6.59 -68.56 -40.93
N ARG A 531 6.61 -69.53 -39.99
CA ARG A 531 6.22 -69.31 -38.59
C ARG A 531 7.20 -68.39 -37.84
N GLU A 532 8.49 -68.42 -38.15
CA GLU A 532 9.51 -67.53 -37.58
C GLU A 532 9.36 -66.10 -38.11
N ILE A 533 9.12 -65.93 -39.42
CA ILE A 533 8.84 -64.64 -40.07
C ILE A 533 7.54 -64.04 -39.51
N TYR A 534 6.47 -64.84 -39.40
CA TYR A 534 5.21 -64.38 -38.80
C TYR A 534 5.41 -63.91 -37.35
N ARG A 535 6.19 -64.65 -36.54
CA ARG A 535 6.51 -64.24 -35.17
C ARG A 535 7.29 -62.92 -35.14
N ARG A 536 8.31 -62.76 -35.99
CA ARG A 536 9.06 -61.49 -36.09
C ARG A 536 8.19 -60.32 -36.53
N LEU A 537 7.23 -60.54 -37.44
CA LEU A 537 6.26 -59.50 -37.83
C LEU A 537 5.36 -59.12 -36.65
N GLN A 538 4.87 -60.09 -35.87
CA GLN A 538 4.07 -59.83 -34.67
C GLN A 538 4.88 -59.14 -33.55
N GLU A 539 6.16 -59.50 -33.39
CA GLU A 539 7.11 -58.84 -32.48
C GLU A 539 7.34 -57.37 -32.92
N GLN A 540 7.52 -57.11 -34.22
CA GLN A 540 7.65 -55.76 -34.78
C GLN A 540 6.36 -54.93 -34.67
N GLU A 541 5.20 -55.53 -34.96
CA GLU A 541 3.89 -54.87 -34.81
C GLU A 541 3.65 -54.42 -33.37
N HIS A 542 3.99 -55.27 -32.39
CA HIS A 542 3.90 -54.91 -30.98
C HIS A 542 4.91 -53.82 -30.57
N GLN A 543 6.14 -53.84 -31.10
CA GLN A 543 7.12 -52.77 -30.88
C GLN A 543 6.66 -51.43 -31.47
N CYS A 544 6.09 -51.43 -32.67
CA CYS A 544 5.51 -50.22 -33.29
C CYS A 544 4.35 -49.67 -32.47
N ALA A 545 3.47 -50.54 -31.94
CA ALA A 545 2.37 -50.12 -31.06
C ALA A 545 2.88 -49.48 -29.75
N GLN A 546 3.87 -50.09 -29.09
CA GLN A 546 4.51 -49.53 -27.90
C GLN A 546 5.17 -48.17 -28.18
N GLN A 547 5.86 -48.03 -29.31
CA GLN A 547 6.50 -46.76 -29.71
C GLN A 547 5.46 -45.68 -30.02
N ALA A 548 4.35 -46.01 -30.67
CA ALA A 548 3.26 -45.06 -30.92
C ALA A 548 2.60 -44.57 -29.61
N GLU A 549 2.43 -45.46 -28.62
CA GLU A 549 1.94 -45.08 -27.29
C GLU A 549 2.94 -44.20 -26.54
N GLN A 550 4.24 -44.52 -26.59
CA GLN A 550 5.30 -43.68 -26.01
C GLN A 550 5.34 -42.28 -26.63
N LEU A 551 5.29 -42.17 -27.97
CA LEU A 551 5.25 -40.89 -28.67
C LEU A 551 4.03 -40.06 -28.28
N ARG A 552 2.84 -40.67 -28.23
CA ARG A 552 1.61 -39.99 -27.78
C ARG A 552 1.67 -39.52 -26.34
N ASN A 553 2.29 -40.30 -25.45
CA ASN A 553 2.48 -39.91 -24.05
C ASN A 553 3.48 -38.75 -23.89
N LEU A 554 4.53 -38.70 -24.72
CA LEU A 554 5.46 -37.57 -24.78
C LEU A 554 4.81 -36.31 -25.38
N GLU A 555 3.98 -36.46 -26.41
CA GLU A 555 3.20 -35.36 -27.00
C GLU A 555 2.20 -34.76 -25.99
N ASN A 556 1.48 -35.61 -25.25
CA ASN A 556 0.62 -35.18 -24.14
C ASN A 556 1.41 -34.46 -23.02
N ALA A 557 2.63 -34.91 -22.72
CA ALA A 557 3.49 -34.27 -21.73
C ALA A 557 3.96 -32.88 -22.19
N MET A 558 4.50 -32.76 -23.42
CA MET A 558 4.95 -31.48 -23.96
C MET A 558 3.81 -30.47 -24.16
N THR A 559 2.60 -30.92 -24.53
CA THR A 559 1.44 -30.04 -24.65
C THR A 559 0.95 -29.54 -23.28
N ALA A 560 1.00 -30.37 -22.24
CA ALA A 560 0.73 -29.94 -20.87
C ALA A 560 1.79 -28.95 -20.35
N GLU A 561 3.07 -29.21 -20.61
CA GLU A 561 4.18 -28.33 -20.22
C GLU A 561 4.10 -26.97 -20.93
N ASN A 562 3.87 -26.96 -22.25
CA ASN A 562 3.65 -25.72 -23.03
C ASN A 562 2.42 -24.93 -22.53
N HIS A 563 1.33 -25.63 -22.16
CA HIS A 563 0.14 -24.97 -21.61
C HIS A 563 0.39 -24.36 -20.22
N GLN A 564 1.21 -25.01 -19.38
CA GLN A 564 1.63 -24.44 -18.11
C GLN A 564 2.61 -23.28 -18.29
N ALA A 565 3.55 -23.37 -19.23
CA ALA A 565 4.45 -22.28 -19.58
C ALA A 565 3.67 -21.05 -20.07
N ALA A 566 2.69 -21.22 -20.96
CA ALA A 566 1.81 -20.14 -21.43
C ALA A 566 1.03 -19.47 -20.30
N LYS A 567 0.51 -20.24 -19.32
CA LYS A 567 -0.12 -19.71 -18.11
C LYS A 567 0.85 -18.89 -17.25
N ASN A 568 2.06 -19.39 -17.05
CA ASN A 568 3.10 -18.68 -16.29
C ASN A 568 3.52 -17.38 -17.00
N CYS A 569 3.64 -17.39 -18.33
CA CYS A 569 3.91 -16.18 -19.12
C CYS A 569 2.79 -15.14 -18.98
N GLY A 570 1.52 -15.54 -19.14
CA GLY A 570 0.38 -14.62 -18.98
C GLY A 570 0.27 -14.00 -17.58
N ALA A 571 0.62 -14.76 -16.53
CA ALA A 571 0.69 -14.23 -15.17
C ALA A 571 1.81 -13.18 -15.02
N LEU A 572 3.03 -13.49 -15.50
CA LEU A 572 4.17 -12.55 -15.49
C LEU A 572 3.91 -11.31 -16.36
N GLU A 573 3.18 -11.44 -17.46
CA GLU A 573 2.73 -10.31 -18.28
C GLU A 573 1.76 -9.40 -17.50
N SER A 574 0.81 -9.96 -16.74
CA SER A 574 -0.07 -9.16 -15.88
C SER A 574 0.69 -8.47 -14.72
N GLU A 575 1.59 -9.17 -14.03
CA GLU A 575 2.42 -8.58 -12.96
C GLU A 575 3.30 -7.44 -13.49
N LEU A 576 3.87 -7.60 -14.69
CA LEU A 576 4.68 -6.57 -15.35
C LEU A 576 3.85 -5.35 -15.76
N VAL A 577 2.59 -5.52 -16.20
CA VAL A 577 1.67 -4.41 -16.48
C VAL A 577 1.32 -3.63 -15.22
N ASP A 578 1.03 -4.32 -14.11
CA ASP A 578 0.73 -3.67 -12.82
C ASP A 578 1.93 -2.88 -12.28
N ILE A 579 3.15 -3.44 -12.36
CA ILE A 579 4.39 -2.76 -11.97
C ILE A 579 4.65 -1.52 -12.84
N LEU A 580 4.42 -1.61 -14.16
CA LEU A 580 4.56 -0.46 -15.06
C LEU A 580 3.52 0.64 -14.75
N LEU A 581 2.29 0.27 -14.38
CA LEU A 581 1.24 1.22 -13.98
C LEU A 581 1.61 1.93 -12.67
N GLN A 582 2.11 1.20 -11.67
CA GLN A 582 2.61 1.78 -10.42
C GLN A 582 3.81 2.71 -10.64
N LEU A 583 4.76 2.32 -11.51
CA LEU A 583 5.90 3.17 -11.87
C LEU A 583 5.43 4.48 -12.52
N LYS A 584 4.44 4.44 -13.42
CA LYS A 584 3.88 5.64 -14.06
C LYS A 584 3.11 6.54 -13.10
N ALA A 585 2.42 5.96 -12.11
CA ALA A 585 1.84 6.73 -11.01
C ALA A 585 2.92 7.41 -10.15
N SER A 586 4.03 6.70 -9.85
CA SER A 586 5.17 7.24 -9.12
C SER A 586 5.82 8.42 -9.87
N ASP A 587 6.12 8.26 -11.16
CA ASP A 587 6.63 9.33 -12.05
C ASP A 587 5.76 10.60 -11.99
N ALA A 588 4.44 10.44 -11.99
CA ALA A 588 3.49 11.56 -11.89
C ALA A 588 3.57 12.27 -10.53
N THR A 589 3.73 11.55 -9.42
CA THR A 589 3.93 12.18 -8.10
C THR A 589 5.28 12.90 -8.00
N VAL A 590 6.37 12.33 -8.53
CA VAL A 590 7.70 12.92 -8.51
C VAL A 590 7.75 14.21 -9.36
N THR A 591 7.14 14.19 -10.55
CA THR A 591 7.06 15.39 -11.41
C THR A 591 6.19 16.49 -10.78
N ALA A 592 5.07 16.16 -10.14
CA ALA A 592 4.26 17.11 -9.39
C ALA A 592 5.04 17.74 -8.20
N LEU A 593 5.77 16.94 -7.42
CA LEU A 593 6.62 17.42 -6.33
C LEU A 593 7.77 18.32 -6.84
N GLN A 594 8.39 17.98 -7.97
CA GLN A 594 9.39 18.84 -8.61
C GLN A 594 8.80 20.18 -9.08
N GLN A 595 7.56 20.19 -9.59
CA GLN A 595 6.87 21.42 -9.98
C GLN A 595 6.54 22.31 -8.78
N LEU A 596 6.02 21.72 -7.69
CA LEU A 596 5.76 22.45 -6.44
C LEU A 596 7.04 23.05 -5.84
N ASN A 597 8.14 22.30 -5.84
CA ASN A 597 9.44 22.77 -5.36
C ASN A 597 9.98 23.94 -6.23
N LYS A 598 9.84 23.85 -7.56
CA LYS A 598 10.15 24.97 -8.48
C LYS A 598 9.32 26.22 -8.18
N GLN A 599 8.02 26.06 -7.87
CA GLN A 599 7.14 27.18 -7.49
C GLN A 599 7.58 27.81 -6.16
N GLN A 600 7.79 27.01 -5.11
CA GLN A 600 8.27 27.49 -3.81
C GLN A 600 9.63 28.20 -3.90
N GLN A 601 10.55 27.68 -4.72
CA GLN A 601 11.84 28.33 -4.97
C GLN A 601 11.69 29.67 -5.70
N ALA A 602 10.77 29.76 -6.68
CA ALA A 602 10.47 31.03 -7.35
C ALA A 602 9.86 32.06 -6.38
N GLU A 603 8.90 31.65 -5.55
CA GLU A 603 8.33 32.50 -4.49
C GLU A 603 9.40 33.01 -3.53
N LEU A 604 10.26 32.11 -3.02
CA LEU A 604 11.38 32.46 -2.13
C LEU A 604 12.34 33.45 -2.78
N THR A 605 12.68 33.31 -4.07
CA THR A 605 13.50 34.32 -4.77
C THR A 605 12.79 35.66 -4.88
N SER A 606 11.47 35.69 -5.09
CA SER A 606 10.68 36.93 -5.11
C SER A 606 10.60 37.62 -3.74
N PHE A 607 10.49 36.86 -2.65
CA PHE A 607 10.51 37.40 -1.29
C PHE A 607 11.91 37.92 -0.91
N ARG A 608 12.98 37.21 -1.29
CA ARG A 608 14.37 37.70 -1.13
C ARG A 608 14.60 38.99 -1.91
N ALA A 609 14.14 39.08 -3.15
CA ALA A 609 14.24 40.29 -3.96
C ALA A 609 13.51 41.49 -3.31
N LYS A 610 12.26 41.29 -2.85
CA LYS A 610 11.49 42.32 -2.11
C LYS A 610 12.20 42.77 -0.83
N ARG A 611 12.73 41.83 -0.03
CA ARG A 611 13.47 42.12 1.20
C ARG A 611 14.71 42.98 0.91
N ASN A 612 15.49 42.59 -0.10
CA ASN A 612 16.73 43.29 -0.44
C ASN A 612 16.45 44.69 -1.02
N ALA A 613 15.38 44.86 -1.81
CA ALA A 613 14.94 46.17 -2.28
C ALA A 613 14.58 47.11 -1.11
N ALA A 614 13.77 46.63 -0.15
CA ALA A 614 13.38 47.39 1.04
C ALA A 614 14.58 47.75 1.95
N LEU A 615 15.63 46.93 1.97
CA LEU A 615 16.90 47.28 2.63
C LEU A 615 17.60 48.43 1.87
N THR A 616 17.77 48.32 0.55
CA THR A 616 18.44 49.37 -0.25
C THR A 616 17.70 50.71 -0.25
N GLU A 617 16.35 50.71 -0.22
CA GLU A 617 15.55 51.94 -0.10
C GLU A 617 15.76 52.63 1.26
N ARG A 618 15.98 51.86 2.34
CA ARG A 618 16.23 52.39 3.69
C ARG A 618 17.67 52.82 3.90
N GLU A 619 18.65 52.12 3.31
CA GLU A 619 20.05 52.57 3.25
C GLU A 619 20.17 53.92 2.54
N ALA A 620 19.42 54.11 1.44
CA ALA A 620 19.36 55.38 0.69
C ALA A 620 18.61 56.52 1.42
N ALA A 621 17.96 56.26 2.56
CA ALA A 621 17.15 57.24 3.27
C ALA A 621 17.88 57.97 4.41
N GLU A 622 19.13 57.61 4.73
CA GLU A 622 20.05 58.21 5.74
C GLU A 622 19.51 58.42 7.17
N SER A 623 18.28 58.01 7.48
CA SER A 623 17.56 58.37 8.72
C SER A 623 17.91 57.50 9.95
N LEU A 624 18.58 56.36 9.75
CA LEU A 624 18.97 55.43 10.82
C LEU A 624 20.37 54.87 10.56
N THR A 625 21.23 54.88 11.57
CA THR A 625 22.56 54.27 11.53
C THR A 625 22.44 52.74 11.68
N THR A 626 22.57 52.01 10.57
CA THR A 626 22.84 50.56 10.60
C THR A 626 24.29 50.31 11.02
N HIS A 627 24.51 49.27 11.84
CA HIS A 627 25.85 48.80 12.15
C HIS A 627 26.18 47.59 11.26
N ASP A 628 27.32 47.70 10.57
CA ASP A 628 27.97 46.76 9.66
C ASP A 628 27.23 46.36 8.34
N PRO A 629 27.97 46.19 7.23
CA PRO A 629 27.40 45.98 5.90
C PRO A 629 27.08 44.50 5.61
N HIS A 630 25.79 44.16 5.56
CA HIS A 630 25.35 42.79 5.28
C HIS A 630 25.37 42.43 3.78
N THR A 631 26.52 41.90 3.33
CA THR A 631 26.71 41.09 2.10
C THR A 631 26.12 41.62 0.78
N SER A 632 27.01 42.08 -0.10
CA SER A 632 26.75 42.54 -1.49
C SER A 632 25.51 41.93 -2.18
N THR A 633 24.61 42.84 -2.55
CA THR A 633 23.25 42.62 -3.07
C THR A 633 23.18 41.68 -4.28
N ASP A 634 24.18 41.68 -5.16
CA ASP A 634 24.22 40.86 -6.39
C ASP A 634 24.17 39.34 -6.14
N SER A 635 24.63 38.87 -4.97
CA SER A 635 24.71 37.43 -4.66
C SER A 635 23.52 36.87 -3.85
N ALA A 636 22.64 37.75 -3.38
CA ALA A 636 21.66 37.43 -2.36
C ALA A 636 20.42 36.58 -2.74
N PRO A 637 19.92 36.49 -4.01
CA PRO A 637 18.73 35.69 -4.28
C PRO A 637 18.97 34.18 -4.19
N TYR A 638 20.17 33.70 -4.55
CA TYR A 638 20.47 32.26 -4.67
C TYR A 638 21.08 31.64 -3.40
N ARG A 639 21.72 32.42 -2.53
CA ARG A 639 22.36 31.88 -1.32
C ARG A 639 21.34 31.64 -0.19
N PRO A 640 21.34 30.49 0.50
CA PRO A 640 20.60 30.34 1.75
C PRO A 640 21.13 31.34 2.80
N VAL A 641 20.22 32.14 3.37
CA VAL A 641 20.53 33.02 4.51
C VAL A 641 20.51 32.17 5.78
N PRO A 642 21.57 32.14 6.61
CA PRO A 642 21.58 31.39 7.86
C PRO A 642 20.51 31.92 8.84
N PRO A 643 19.84 31.05 9.63
CA PRO A 643 18.88 31.50 10.65
C PRO A 643 19.47 32.55 11.60
N ALA A 644 20.69 32.31 12.09
CA ALA A 644 21.41 33.25 12.95
C ALA A 644 21.73 34.62 12.30
N THR A 645 21.60 34.77 10.98
CA THR A 645 21.67 36.08 10.30
C THR A 645 20.30 36.77 10.28
N ILE A 646 19.21 36.01 10.19
CA ILE A 646 17.83 36.50 10.34
C ILE A 646 17.58 36.91 11.81
N ASP A 647 18.10 36.15 12.77
CA ASP A 647 18.02 36.45 14.21
C ASP A 647 18.88 37.66 14.62
N ALA A 648 19.91 37.98 13.82
CA ALA A 648 20.81 39.12 14.03
C ALA A 648 20.40 40.38 13.26
N GLU A 649 19.62 40.24 12.18
CA GLU A 649 18.92 41.36 11.57
C GLU A 649 17.93 41.92 12.61
N PRO A 650 18.01 43.22 13.00
CA PRO A 650 17.13 43.77 14.01
C PRO A 650 15.68 43.66 13.53
N ILE A 651 14.76 43.24 14.41
CA ILE A 651 13.35 43.02 14.06
C ILE A 651 12.74 44.34 13.56
N TYR A 652 12.73 44.50 12.24
CA TYR A 652 12.35 45.74 11.58
C TYR A 652 10.86 45.99 11.74
N SER A 653 10.49 46.73 12.79
CA SER A 653 9.11 47.19 12.98
C SER A 653 8.67 47.97 11.76
N ILE A 654 7.79 47.38 10.95
CA ILE A 654 7.07 48.08 9.88
C ILE A 654 6.39 49.28 10.54
N THR A 655 6.74 50.49 10.11
CA THR A 655 6.13 51.70 10.64
C THR A 655 4.63 51.67 10.35
N MET A 656 3.80 52.25 11.21
CA MET A 656 2.34 52.24 11.00
C MET A 656 1.95 52.83 9.63
N THR A 657 2.75 53.78 9.13
CA THR A 657 2.66 54.34 7.77
C THR A 657 2.95 53.31 6.67
N GLU A 658 4.00 52.51 6.77
CA GLU A 658 4.31 51.44 5.81
C GLU A 658 3.24 50.34 5.84
N TYR A 659 2.78 49.94 7.03
CA TYR A 659 1.72 48.93 7.19
C TYR A 659 0.40 49.37 6.53
N LEU A 660 -0.02 50.62 6.78
CA LEU A 660 -1.18 51.21 6.14
C LEU A 660 -1.00 51.33 4.61
N HIS A 661 0.21 51.65 4.13
CA HIS A 661 0.49 51.70 2.70
C HIS A 661 0.44 50.31 2.03
N VAL A 662 0.98 49.28 2.67
CA VAL A 662 0.87 47.88 2.20
C VAL A 662 -0.59 47.43 2.16
N ILE A 663 -1.40 47.76 3.18
CA ILE A 663 -2.85 47.49 3.18
C ILE A 663 -3.55 48.25 2.04
N GLN A 664 -3.23 49.53 1.81
CA GLN A 664 -3.81 50.30 0.71
C GLN A 664 -3.47 49.72 -0.66
N ASN A 665 -2.21 49.31 -0.88
CA ASN A 665 -1.76 48.71 -2.13
C ASN A 665 -2.36 47.31 -2.35
N ALA A 666 -2.48 46.49 -1.30
CA ALA A 666 -3.19 45.21 -1.37
C ALA A 666 -4.68 45.39 -1.69
N ALA A 667 -5.35 46.36 -1.04
CA ALA A 667 -6.76 46.69 -1.31
C ALA A 667 -6.97 47.30 -2.70
N ALA A 668 -5.99 48.01 -3.25
CA ALA A 668 -6.02 48.48 -4.64
C ALA A 668 -5.85 47.32 -5.63
N SER A 669 -4.89 46.41 -5.38
CA SER A 669 -4.66 45.23 -6.21
C SER A 669 -5.88 44.27 -6.23
N LEU A 670 -6.51 44.02 -5.08
CA LEU A 670 -7.76 43.24 -5.01
C LEU A 670 -8.91 43.90 -5.77
N LYS A 671 -9.03 45.24 -5.74
CA LYS A 671 -10.02 45.97 -6.55
C LYS A 671 -9.74 45.86 -8.05
N GLN A 672 -8.47 45.90 -8.45
CA GLN A 672 -8.07 45.69 -9.84
C GLN A 672 -8.40 44.27 -10.31
N GLN A 673 -7.99 43.24 -9.55
CA GLN A 673 -8.33 41.84 -9.87
C GLN A 673 -9.84 41.60 -9.95
N HIS A 674 -10.63 42.22 -9.06
CA HIS A 674 -12.09 42.14 -9.13
C HIS A 674 -12.65 42.84 -10.38
N ALA A 675 -12.07 43.98 -10.80
CA ALA A 675 -12.49 44.67 -12.03
C ALA A 675 -12.11 43.86 -13.30
N GLU A 676 -10.92 43.27 -13.33
CA GLU A 676 -10.46 42.39 -14.41
C GLU A 676 -11.30 41.11 -14.52
N ARG A 677 -11.67 40.51 -13.38
CA ARG A 677 -12.59 39.36 -13.33
C ARG A 677 -13.99 39.72 -13.84
N LEU A 678 -14.54 40.87 -13.42
CA LEU A 678 -15.83 41.34 -13.91
C LEU A 678 -15.80 41.64 -15.41
N ALA A 679 -14.68 42.16 -15.93
CA ALA A 679 -14.49 42.37 -17.36
C ALA A 679 -14.43 41.03 -18.14
N LEU A 680 -13.77 40.00 -17.60
CA LEU A 680 -13.78 38.65 -18.19
C LEU A 680 -15.19 38.02 -18.18
N GLU A 681 -15.97 38.23 -17.12
CA GLU A 681 -17.36 37.78 -17.04
C GLU A 681 -18.25 38.48 -18.08
N THR A 682 -18.14 39.80 -18.27
CA THR A 682 -18.89 40.49 -19.34
C THR A 682 -18.46 40.06 -20.74
N LEU A 683 -17.15 39.87 -20.98
CA LEU A 683 -16.62 39.48 -22.30
C LEU A 683 -17.03 38.05 -22.67
N THR A 684 -17.03 37.11 -21.71
CA THR A 684 -17.54 35.75 -21.91
C THR A 684 -19.05 35.72 -22.12
N GLN A 685 -19.80 36.57 -21.43
CA GLN A 685 -21.25 36.71 -21.61
C GLN A 685 -21.61 37.32 -22.99
N ASP A 686 -20.87 38.32 -23.46
CA ASP A 686 -21.00 38.87 -24.82
C ASP A 686 -20.63 37.85 -25.90
N LEU A 687 -19.58 37.05 -25.70
CA LEU A 687 -19.23 35.93 -26.59
C LEU A 687 -20.36 34.88 -26.64
N ALA A 688 -21.02 34.59 -25.52
CA ALA A 688 -22.18 33.71 -25.49
C ALA A 688 -23.39 34.30 -26.24
N VAL A 689 -23.62 35.62 -26.13
CA VAL A 689 -24.66 36.34 -26.89
C VAL A 689 -24.32 36.35 -28.39
N GLN A 690 -23.05 36.54 -28.78
CA GLN A 690 -22.64 36.45 -30.17
C GLN A 690 -22.80 35.03 -30.72
N LYS A 691 -22.38 33.98 -30.00
CA LYS A 691 -22.62 32.57 -30.39
C LYS A 691 -24.12 32.24 -30.56
N LYS A 692 -25.00 32.83 -29.74
CA LYS A 692 -26.46 32.72 -29.91
C LYS A 692 -26.98 33.50 -31.13
N LYS A 693 -26.39 34.65 -31.47
CA LYS A 693 -26.73 35.44 -32.68
C LYS A 693 -26.20 34.83 -33.98
N THR A 694 -25.07 34.11 -33.96
CA THR A 694 -24.53 33.44 -35.15
C THR A 694 -25.27 32.14 -35.46
N ARG A 695 -25.69 31.35 -34.46
CA ARG A 695 -26.61 30.22 -34.69
C ARG A 695 -27.91 30.69 -35.38
N LYS A 696 -28.58 31.72 -34.85
CA LYS A 696 -29.77 32.38 -35.44
C LYS A 696 -29.51 33.19 -36.74
N ARG A 697 -28.46 32.86 -37.48
CA ARG A 697 -28.12 33.37 -38.83
C ARG A 697 -27.62 32.27 -39.77
N ILE A 698 -27.59 31.04 -39.28
CA ILE A 698 -27.17 29.81 -39.99
C ILE A 698 -28.38 28.86 -40.07
N ASP A 699 -29.25 28.91 -39.04
CA ASP A 699 -30.69 28.71 -39.17
C ASP A 699 -31.36 29.93 -39.84
#